data_AF-C9ZX02-F1
#
_entry.id   AF-C9ZX02-F1
#
_cell.length_a   1.000
_cell.length_b   1.000
_cell.length_c   1.000
_cell.angle_alpha   90.00
_cell.angle_beta   90.00
_cell.angle_gamma   90.00
#
_symmetry.space_group_name_H-M   'P 1'
#
loop_
_entity.id
_entity.type
_entity.pdbx_description
1 polymer ?
#
loop_
_entity_poly.entity_id
_entity_poly.type
_entity_poly.pdbx_seq_one_letter_code
_entity_poly.pdbx_strand_id
1 'polypeptide(L)'
;MSAACPLFAVWWSSVLLTGLEFPGLSTSFLTVKLDNASCSRVSIGEGSGTLNSSQLSVKIDQPSNVVCSAGIQLGAASTNITVDLAVHPSEITVGRELDDLCFTTNFIVDRCSLNVKVNDINMVPKVLLLEVMKPVMKKLIEEKSETIVCDGQLPLLGNKFVRSEVKPEKPAPPPVDGAVVLNTTPFFRSVTNVVNNIPVVFGVRLGAKMHEDTATRTNFTLPNGVNMTLYGDGALSPAISSLLASVEDALKALSLDGLVANISQMIPAVNVTNAVVDIPSSFTMSMDVVVTDVRCSDEAKLNCTIPCSDAVLLQNLRTVGLGDINKVVGNNMEDLLLPHVGSLINSVLASNCTAGEERRPLPLLHAAEVRDVPPLSLWLTALCMSVVAFALGICWSIYRHRKDPATLTDGSPISQCRALTEDGLLLLLTLSATFLLVWSNSTTAAAVVVGGEISIMQFSLMETTHILIYSGSVVFAVIVFFFSGVYPYVKLLCILVCTLGFRKPQHAFVRLLDCTGKFSFIDTFAMVVMVGGLELSGIAEVHIRPGFYCFLFATILTIFVGNYALYLWRRNTSVRLDQKCSPSEPSHSENDVVEAERDDELDTNSSKGKKCDLMRFVLRGLNGAATAVCVLLMWFIPCLRYNVGGLASVVQPDSRDMAMFELTSGSFTILTVCFLTTVLAPFLFAITYPNCSVTASWCAADALSVACIAGLVQLGKFVSYIIGEGMEAIYTAEAKLLWPMYPVFAFVIWQWILVIEREFKPVRWVWQHLTRPRSTLSGDVAADSTTPSS
;
A
#
# COMPACT_ATOMS: atom_id res chain seq x y z
N MET A 1 14.52 -27.89 30.41
CA MET A 1 13.33 -27.05 30.69
C MET A 1 12.15 -27.93 30.33
N SER A 2 11.33 -28.34 31.30
CA SER A 2 10.17 -29.21 31.03
C SER A 2 9.25 -28.48 30.06
N ALA A 3 8.99 -29.05 28.88
CA ALA A 3 8.07 -28.46 27.91
C ALA A 3 6.68 -28.46 28.55
N ALA A 4 6.10 -27.28 28.78
CA ALA A 4 4.71 -27.18 29.15
C ALA A 4 3.88 -27.63 27.93
N CYS A 5 3.16 -28.74 28.06
CA CYS A 5 2.30 -29.26 26.98
C CYS A 5 1.01 -28.45 26.88
N PRO A 6 0.36 -28.44 25.70
CA PRO A 6 -0.80 -27.60 25.48
C PRO A 6 -1.98 -28.00 26.38
N LEU A 7 -2.67 -26.99 26.90
CA LEU A 7 -3.84 -27.07 27.74
C LEU A 7 -5.06 -26.54 26.97
N PHE A 8 -6.13 -27.32 26.96
CA PHE A 8 -7.43 -26.91 26.44
C PHE A 8 -8.47 -27.11 27.52
N ALA A 9 -9.24 -26.07 27.85
CA ALA A 9 -10.32 -26.14 28.81
C ALA A 9 -11.58 -25.52 28.21
N VAL A 10 -12.67 -26.28 28.20
CA VAL A 10 -13.94 -25.85 27.61
C VAL A 10 -15.06 -26.13 28.61
N TRP A 11 -15.87 -25.12 28.86
CA TRP A 11 -17.13 -25.19 29.59
C TRP A 11 -18.26 -24.88 28.63
N TRP A 12 -19.26 -25.74 28.60
CA TRP A 12 -20.41 -25.59 27.70
C TRP A 12 -21.71 -25.62 28.49
N SER A 13 -22.67 -24.80 28.09
CA SER A 13 -24.04 -24.83 28.65
C SER A 13 -24.89 -25.87 27.93
N SER A 14 -24.76 -25.94 26.61
CA SER A 14 -25.38 -26.96 25.78
C SER A 14 -24.63 -27.08 24.45
N VAL A 15 -24.46 -28.31 23.97
CA VAL A 15 -23.87 -28.59 22.66
C VAL A 15 -24.89 -29.36 21.84
N LEU A 16 -25.34 -28.79 20.72
CA LEU A 16 -26.21 -29.48 19.78
C LEU A 16 -25.40 -29.90 18.55
N LEU A 17 -25.21 -31.20 18.37
CA LEU A 17 -24.63 -31.79 17.17
C LEU A 17 -25.74 -32.49 16.38
N THR A 18 -25.83 -32.20 15.08
CA THR A 18 -26.84 -32.77 14.19
C THR A 18 -26.17 -33.47 13.02
N GLY A 19 -26.71 -34.62 12.61
CA GLY A 19 -26.25 -35.33 11.40
C GLY A 19 -24.85 -35.94 11.53
N LEU A 20 -24.51 -36.50 12.69
CA LEU A 20 -23.24 -37.22 12.85
C LEU A 20 -23.33 -38.59 12.17
N GLU A 21 -22.58 -38.79 11.10
CA GLU A 21 -22.45 -40.09 10.45
C GLU A 21 -21.17 -40.79 10.94
N PHE A 22 -21.28 -42.08 11.28
CA PHE A 22 -20.13 -42.89 11.70
C PHE A 22 -19.81 -43.91 10.60
N PRO A 23 -19.13 -43.50 9.52
CA PRO A 23 -18.76 -44.40 8.44
C PRO A 23 -17.79 -45.48 8.95
N GLY A 24 -18.07 -46.74 8.63
CA GLY A 24 -17.20 -47.88 8.96
C GLY A 24 -17.54 -48.65 10.24
N LEU A 25 -18.62 -48.30 10.95
CA LEU A 25 -19.11 -49.05 12.10
C LEU A 25 -20.00 -50.24 11.67
N SER A 26 -19.49 -51.09 10.75
CA SER A 26 -20.17 -52.32 10.35
C SER A 26 -19.67 -53.49 11.18
N THR A 27 -20.34 -53.79 12.29
CA THR A 27 -20.00 -54.94 13.13
C THR A 27 -21.03 -56.05 12.90
N SER A 28 -20.52 -57.27 12.76
CA SER A 28 -21.36 -58.46 12.75
C SER A 28 -21.32 -59.08 14.15
N PHE A 29 -22.49 -59.31 14.74
CA PHE A 29 -22.62 -60.01 16.01
C PHE A 29 -23.67 -61.12 15.84
N LEU A 30 -23.23 -62.38 15.90
CA LEU A 30 -24.05 -63.53 15.49
C LEU A 30 -24.61 -63.36 14.05
N THR A 31 -25.91 -63.57 13.84
CA THR A 31 -26.64 -63.47 12.56
C THR A 31 -27.11 -62.05 12.25
N VAL A 32 -26.71 -61.07 13.07
CA VAL A 32 -27.12 -59.67 12.97
C VAL A 32 -25.95 -58.86 12.40
N LYS A 33 -26.17 -58.21 11.26
CA LYS A 33 -25.22 -57.26 10.68
C LYS A 33 -25.74 -55.85 10.90
N LEU A 34 -24.94 -55.00 11.53
CA LEU A 34 -25.25 -53.59 11.73
C LEU A 34 -24.55 -52.79 10.64
N ASP A 35 -25.28 -51.96 9.90
CA ASP A 35 -24.78 -51.15 8.79
C ASP A 35 -25.23 -49.69 8.98
N ASN A 36 -24.32 -48.74 8.69
CA ASN A 36 -24.61 -47.31 8.57
C ASN A 36 -25.27 -46.65 9.81
N ALA A 37 -24.53 -46.61 10.93
CA ALA A 37 -24.95 -45.92 12.13
C ALA A 37 -24.79 -44.39 11.97
N SER A 38 -25.87 -43.65 12.22
CA SER A 38 -25.91 -42.19 12.18
C SER A 38 -26.69 -41.64 13.38
N CYS A 39 -26.23 -40.55 13.97
CA CYS A 39 -26.93 -39.86 15.05
C CYS A 39 -27.54 -38.56 14.52
N SER A 40 -28.88 -38.54 14.42
CA SER A 40 -29.62 -37.41 13.88
C SER A 40 -29.58 -36.19 14.81
N ARG A 41 -29.55 -36.43 16.13
CA ARG A 41 -29.55 -35.36 17.13
C ARG A 41 -28.79 -35.80 18.38
N VAL A 42 -27.76 -35.03 18.74
CA VAL A 42 -26.99 -35.19 19.97
C VAL A 42 -27.02 -33.85 20.70
N SER A 43 -27.77 -33.78 21.78
CA SER A 43 -27.88 -32.62 22.66
C SER A 43 -27.14 -32.92 23.95
N ILE A 44 -25.93 -32.40 24.10
CA ILE A 44 -25.12 -32.52 25.31
C ILE A 44 -25.56 -31.41 26.27
N GLY A 45 -25.95 -31.78 27.49
CA GLY A 45 -26.26 -30.85 28.57
C GLY A 45 -25.00 -30.14 29.09
N GLU A 46 -25.18 -29.23 30.05
CA GLU A 46 -24.09 -28.48 30.65
C GLU A 46 -22.96 -29.40 31.15
N GLY A 47 -21.73 -28.98 30.93
CA GLY A 47 -20.56 -29.76 31.29
C GLY A 47 -19.25 -29.01 31.11
N SER A 48 -18.17 -29.73 31.38
CA SER A 48 -16.82 -29.22 31.27
C SER A 48 -15.87 -30.30 30.77
N GLY A 49 -14.88 -29.88 29.98
CA GLY A 49 -13.85 -30.74 29.45
C GLY A 49 -12.51 -30.06 29.62
N THR A 50 -11.53 -30.77 30.16
CA THR A 50 -10.16 -30.26 30.27
C THR A 50 -9.18 -31.27 29.71
N LEU A 51 -8.25 -30.80 28.91
CA LEU A 51 -7.16 -31.57 28.35
C LEU A 51 -5.87 -30.86 28.76
N ASN A 52 -5.17 -31.40 29.75
CA ASN A 52 -3.89 -30.91 30.25
C ASN A 52 -2.78 -31.93 29.97
N SER A 53 -1.54 -31.58 30.30
CA SER A 53 -0.35 -32.41 30.21
C SER A 53 -0.45 -33.76 30.94
N SER A 54 -1.19 -33.84 32.04
CA SER A 54 -1.31 -35.07 32.84
C SER A 54 -2.67 -35.75 32.76
N GLN A 55 -3.71 -35.05 32.32
CA GLN A 55 -5.08 -35.54 32.44
C GLN A 55 -5.99 -35.03 31.31
N LEU A 56 -6.81 -35.94 30.78
CA LEU A 56 -7.98 -35.63 29.96
C LEU A 56 -9.23 -35.91 30.80
N SER A 57 -10.08 -34.92 31.03
CA SER A 57 -11.37 -35.07 31.71
C SER A 57 -12.51 -34.54 30.86
N VAL A 58 -13.63 -35.26 30.88
CA VAL A 58 -14.90 -34.85 30.28
C VAL A 58 -15.98 -35.13 31.32
N LYS A 59 -16.70 -34.10 31.71
CA LYS A 59 -17.75 -34.14 32.72
C LYS A 59 -19.04 -33.56 32.14
N ILE A 60 -20.13 -34.29 32.32
CA ILE A 60 -21.48 -33.90 31.97
C ILE A 60 -22.23 -33.71 33.28
N ASP A 61 -22.69 -32.49 33.56
CA ASP A 61 -23.38 -32.11 34.80
C ASP A 61 -24.91 -32.17 34.65
N GLN A 62 -25.44 -32.00 33.43
CA GLN A 62 -26.87 -32.10 33.12
C GLN A 62 -27.18 -33.23 32.13
N PRO A 63 -28.39 -33.84 32.18
CA PRO A 63 -28.73 -34.93 31.29
C PRO A 63 -28.67 -34.51 29.80
N SER A 64 -28.05 -35.38 29.00
CA SER A 64 -27.85 -35.21 27.56
C SER A 64 -28.72 -36.18 26.77
N ASN A 65 -29.34 -35.73 25.68
CA ASN A 65 -30.20 -36.57 24.85
C ASN A 65 -29.52 -36.90 23.51
N VAL A 66 -29.47 -38.18 23.16
CA VAL A 66 -28.78 -38.72 21.99
C VAL A 66 -29.74 -39.61 21.22
N VAL A 67 -30.05 -39.24 19.99
CA VAL A 67 -30.91 -40.01 19.08
C VAL A 67 -30.07 -40.54 17.93
N CYS A 68 -29.93 -41.86 17.88
CA CYS A 68 -29.14 -42.54 16.86
C CYS A 68 -29.96 -43.60 16.11
N SER A 69 -29.72 -43.69 14.82
CA SER A 69 -30.29 -44.66 13.90
C SER A 69 -29.21 -45.59 13.33
N ALA A 70 -29.53 -46.86 13.16
CA ALA A 70 -28.66 -47.81 12.46
C ALA A 70 -29.49 -48.79 11.64
N GLY A 71 -28.95 -49.23 10.49
CA GLY A 71 -29.51 -50.33 9.73
C GLY A 71 -29.12 -51.66 10.36
N ILE A 72 -30.08 -52.56 10.52
CA ILE A 72 -29.87 -53.92 10.99
C ILE A 72 -30.34 -54.89 9.91
N GLN A 73 -29.49 -55.85 9.54
CA GLN A 73 -29.84 -56.97 8.66
C GLN A 73 -29.83 -58.27 9.48
N LEU A 74 -30.96 -58.99 9.46
CA LEU A 74 -31.13 -60.30 10.08
C LEU A 74 -31.60 -61.29 9.00
N GLY A 75 -30.69 -62.08 8.45
CA GLY A 75 -30.98 -62.95 7.30
C GLY A 75 -31.40 -62.15 6.06
N ALA A 76 -32.64 -62.32 5.60
CA ALA A 76 -33.20 -61.58 4.46
C ALA A 76 -33.99 -60.31 4.86
N ALA A 77 -34.18 -60.04 6.15
CA ALA A 77 -34.94 -58.90 6.65
C ALA A 77 -33.99 -57.74 7.01
N SER A 78 -34.27 -56.54 6.49
CA SER A 78 -33.59 -55.30 6.86
C SER A 78 -34.52 -54.39 7.68
N THR A 79 -34.05 -53.91 8.82
CA THR A 79 -34.79 -52.98 9.69
C THR A 79 -33.89 -51.84 10.14
N ASN A 80 -34.39 -50.62 10.11
CA ASN A 80 -33.71 -49.50 10.75
C ASN A 80 -34.13 -49.42 12.21
N ILE A 81 -33.17 -49.49 13.12
CA ILE A 81 -33.36 -49.22 14.54
C ILE A 81 -33.08 -47.75 14.81
N THR A 82 -33.91 -47.10 15.62
CA THR A 82 -33.66 -45.77 16.17
C THR A 82 -33.72 -45.87 17.69
N VAL A 83 -32.64 -45.47 18.37
CA VAL A 83 -32.47 -45.53 19.82
C VAL A 83 -32.39 -44.10 20.35
N ASP A 84 -33.26 -43.78 21.30
CA ASP A 84 -33.25 -42.52 22.06
C ASP A 84 -32.63 -42.77 23.44
N LEU A 85 -31.48 -42.14 23.69
CA LEU A 85 -30.64 -42.32 24.86
C LEU A 85 -30.57 -41.02 25.67
N ALA A 86 -30.73 -41.13 26.99
CA ALA A 86 -30.49 -40.05 27.95
C ALA A 86 -29.25 -40.37 28.79
N VAL A 87 -28.14 -39.67 28.54
CA VAL A 87 -26.91 -39.74 29.33
C VAL A 87 -27.04 -38.82 30.53
N HIS A 88 -27.20 -39.39 31.72
CA HIS A 88 -27.26 -38.67 32.99
C HIS A 88 -25.86 -38.18 33.42
N PRO A 89 -25.73 -37.39 34.51
CA PRO A 89 -24.44 -36.83 34.90
C PRO A 89 -23.35 -37.91 34.97
N SER A 90 -22.30 -37.72 34.19
CA SER A 90 -21.27 -38.72 33.89
C SER A 90 -19.90 -38.04 33.86
N GLU A 91 -18.87 -38.76 34.28
CA GLU A 91 -17.51 -38.23 34.39
C GLU A 91 -16.51 -39.27 33.89
N ILE A 92 -15.71 -38.87 32.91
CA ILE A 92 -14.64 -39.69 32.34
C ILE A 92 -13.34 -38.90 32.52
N THR A 93 -12.40 -39.47 33.26
CA THR A 93 -11.05 -38.95 33.45
C THR A 93 -10.01 -40.00 33.10
N VAL A 94 -8.99 -39.55 32.38
CA VAL A 94 -7.91 -40.38 31.86
C VAL A 94 -6.60 -39.70 32.20
N GLY A 95 -5.75 -40.42 32.93
CA GLY A 95 -4.37 -40.04 33.23
C GLY A 95 -3.45 -40.38 32.06
N ARG A 96 -2.50 -39.48 31.78
CA ARG A 96 -1.56 -39.61 30.66
C ARG A 96 -0.14 -39.30 31.10
N GLU A 97 0.80 -40.08 30.58
CA GLU A 97 2.22 -39.76 30.65
C GLU A 97 2.68 -39.30 29.27
N LEU A 98 3.41 -38.19 29.23
CA LEU A 98 3.88 -37.55 28.00
C LEU A 98 5.41 -37.63 27.90
N ASP A 99 5.92 -37.69 26.67
CA ASP A 99 7.34 -37.46 26.38
C ASP A 99 7.68 -35.96 26.26
N ASP A 100 8.95 -35.65 25.99
CA ASP A 100 9.45 -34.27 25.80
C ASP A 100 8.81 -33.55 24.59
N LEU A 101 8.16 -34.29 23.69
CA LEU A 101 7.47 -33.78 22.50
C LEU A 101 5.94 -33.75 22.67
N CYS A 102 5.43 -34.00 23.88
CA CYS A 102 4.02 -34.04 24.24
C CYS A 102 3.22 -35.17 23.55
N PHE A 103 3.85 -36.30 23.24
CA PHE A 103 3.18 -37.53 22.82
C PHE A 103 2.88 -38.44 24.00
N THR A 104 1.69 -39.04 24.00
CA THR A 104 1.27 -40.00 25.03
C THR A 104 2.06 -41.29 24.89
N THR A 105 2.84 -41.60 25.90
CA THR A 105 3.56 -42.87 26.04
C THR A 105 2.71 -43.89 26.79
N ASN A 106 1.89 -43.42 27.73
CA ASN A 106 1.04 -44.25 28.56
C ASN A 106 -0.34 -43.63 28.76
N PHE A 107 -1.38 -44.46 28.70
CA PHE A 107 -2.78 -44.05 28.78
C PHE A 107 -3.49 -44.90 29.86
N ILE A 108 -3.92 -44.25 30.94
CA ILE A 108 -4.50 -44.89 32.12
C ILE A 108 -5.90 -44.31 32.33
N VAL A 109 -6.91 -45.16 32.47
CA VAL A 109 -8.27 -44.72 32.81
C VAL A 109 -8.33 -44.51 34.33
N ASP A 110 -8.41 -43.26 34.79
CA ASP A 110 -8.43 -42.93 36.22
C ASP A 110 -9.84 -43.09 36.81
N ARG A 111 -10.84 -42.54 36.11
CA ARG A 111 -12.25 -42.63 36.49
C ARG A 111 -13.10 -42.71 35.23
N CYS A 112 -14.04 -43.64 35.18
CA CYS A 112 -15.01 -43.69 34.11
C CYS A 112 -16.35 -44.07 34.72
N SER A 113 -17.25 -43.11 34.78
CA SER A 113 -18.60 -43.24 35.33
C SER A 113 -19.57 -42.79 34.26
N LEU A 114 -20.29 -43.73 33.65
CA LEU A 114 -21.22 -43.45 32.55
C LEU A 114 -22.62 -43.97 32.89
N ASN A 115 -23.57 -43.05 33.06
CA ASN A 115 -24.96 -43.40 33.38
C ASN A 115 -25.86 -43.17 32.16
N VAL A 116 -26.15 -44.22 31.41
CA VAL A 116 -27.01 -44.16 30.22
C VAL A 116 -28.37 -44.76 30.52
N LYS A 117 -29.44 -44.02 30.23
CA LYS A 117 -30.82 -44.54 30.21
C LYS A 117 -31.35 -44.56 28.80
N VAL A 118 -32.15 -45.57 28.46
CA VAL A 118 -32.80 -45.64 27.14
C VAL A 118 -34.21 -45.10 27.29
N ASN A 119 -34.52 -43.99 26.62
CA ASN A 119 -35.88 -43.43 26.61
C ASN A 119 -36.81 -44.34 25.80
N ASP A 120 -36.46 -44.58 24.53
CA ASP A 120 -37.24 -45.38 23.60
C ASP A 120 -36.36 -46.12 22.58
N ILE A 121 -36.87 -47.23 22.05
CA ILE A 121 -36.27 -48.00 20.94
C ILE A 121 -37.36 -48.25 19.90
N ASN A 122 -37.24 -47.57 18.75
CA ASN A 122 -38.17 -47.74 17.65
C ASN A 122 -37.49 -48.47 16.48
N MET A 123 -38.26 -49.28 15.75
CA MET A 123 -37.75 -50.15 14.68
C MET A 123 -38.71 -50.10 13.49
N VAL A 124 -38.17 -49.81 12.32
CA VAL A 124 -38.96 -49.67 11.08
C VAL A 124 -38.33 -50.50 9.96
N PRO A 125 -39.04 -51.48 9.38
CA PRO A 125 -40.37 -51.99 9.74
C PRO A 125 -40.37 -52.81 11.05
N LYS A 126 -41.55 -52.93 11.69
CA LYS A 126 -41.70 -53.68 12.95
C LYS A 126 -41.51 -55.18 12.72
N VAL A 127 -40.46 -55.76 13.31
CA VAL A 127 -40.21 -57.20 13.31
C VAL A 127 -40.61 -57.78 14.66
N LEU A 128 -41.49 -58.78 14.64
CA LEU A 128 -42.17 -59.31 15.83
C LEU A 128 -41.20 -59.87 16.89
N LEU A 129 -40.12 -60.52 16.44
CA LEU A 129 -39.07 -61.06 17.33
C LEU A 129 -38.25 -59.96 18.02
N LEU A 130 -37.95 -58.87 17.31
CA LEU A 130 -37.18 -57.73 17.83
C LEU A 130 -38.03 -56.83 18.75
N GLU A 131 -39.33 -56.69 18.48
CA GLU A 131 -40.30 -56.02 19.38
C GLU A 131 -40.36 -56.72 20.75
N VAL A 132 -40.38 -58.05 20.79
CA VAL A 132 -40.36 -58.82 22.05
C VAL A 132 -39.03 -58.65 22.81
N MET A 133 -37.93 -58.42 22.09
CA MET A 133 -36.61 -58.23 22.67
C MET A 133 -36.32 -56.79 23.13
N LYS A 134 -37.16 -55.79 22.79
CA LYS A 134 -36.99 -54.39 23.23
C LYS A 134 -36.71 -54.21 24.73
N PRO A 135 -37.48 -54.79 25.68
CA PRO A 135 -37.19 -54.61 27.10
C PRO A 135 -35.87 -55.25 27.54
N VAL A 136 -35.48 -56.35 26.89
CA VAL A 136 -34.19 -57.02 27.14
C VAL A 136 -33.04 -56.17 26.60
N MET A 137 -33.18 -55.62 25.39
CA MET A 137 -32.21 -54.70 24.79
C MET A 137 -32.04 -53.43 25.61
N LYS A 138 -33.15 -52.82 26.05
CA LYS A 138 -33.13 -51.65 26.94
C LYS A 138 -32.32 -51.95 28.20
N LYS A 139 -32.65 -53.03 28.91
CA LYS A 139 -31.93 -53.42 30.12
C LYS A 139 -30.44 -53.70 29.86
N LEU A 140 -30.11 -54.38 28.76
CA LEU A 140 -28.73 -54.67 28.39
C LEU A 140 -27.92 -53.39 28.07
N ILE A 141 -28.51 -52.43 27.37
CA ILE A 141 -27.86 -51.16 27.06
C ILE A 141 -27.60 -50.38 28.36
N GLU A 142 -28.60 -50.26 29.23
CA GLU A 142 -28.47 -49.53 30.50
C GLU A 142 -27.48 -50.19 31.47
N GLU A 143 -27.46 -51.52 31.55
CA GLU A 143 -26.61 -52.26 32.51
C GLU A 143 -25.17 -52.45 32.00
N LYS A 144 -24.96 -52.56 30.67
CA LYS A 144 -23.64 -52.83 30.10
C LYS A 144 -22.97 -51.63 29.42
N SER A 145 -23.64 -50.50 29.23
CA SER A 145 -23.04 -49.34 28.53
C SER A 145 -21.76 -48.88 29.21
N GLU A 146 -21.75 -48.83 30.54
CA GLU A 146 -20.57 -48.40 31.31
C GLU A 146 -19.41 -49.36 31.09
N THR A 147 -19.60 -50.67 31.33
CA THR A 147 -18.56 -51.69 31.13
C THR A 147 -18.04 -51.72 29.69
N ILE A 148 -18.92 -51.60 28.69
CA ILE A 148 -18.52 -51.63 27.27
C ILE A 148 -17.65 -50.42 26.92
N VAL A 149 -18.03 -49.23 27.40
CA VAL A 149 -17.29 -48.00 27.10
C VAL A 149 -16.02 -47.92 27.93
N CYS A 150 -16.11 -48.09 29.25
CA CYS A 150 -15.02 -47.89 30.19
C CYS A 150 -13.96 -49.01 30.15
N ASP A 151 -14.37 -50.28 30.09
CA ASP A 151 -13.43 -51.42 30.13
C ASP A 151 -13.10 -51.95 28.72
N GLY A 152 -13.96 -51.68 27.74
CA GLY A 152 -13.79 -52.15 26.36
C GLY A 152 -13.19 -51.08 25.44
N GLN A 153 -13.98 -50.05 25.14
CA GLN A 153 -13.65 -49.09 24.07
C GLN A 153 -12.61 -48.06 24.47
N LEU A 154 -12.67 -47.52 25.69
CA LEU A 154 -11.77 -46.45 26.14
C LEU A 154 -10.29 -46.90 26.22
N PRO A 155 -9.94 -48.09 26.74
CA PRO A 155 -8.57 -48.59 26.72
C PRO A 155 -8.09 -48.94 25.31
N LEU A 156 -8.99 -49.45 24.46
CA LEU A 156 -8.68 -49.75 23.06
C LEU A 156 -8.38 -48.48 22.27
N LEU A 157 -9.15 -47.41 22.51
CA LEU A 157 -8.91 -46.08 21.95
C LEU A 157 -7.57 -45.51 22.43
N GLY A 158 -7.29 -45.63 23.73
CA GLY A 158 -6.01 -45.23 24.32
C GLY A 158 -4.81 -45.93 23.69
N ASN A 159 -4.87 -47.26 23.54
CA ASN A 159 -3.80 -48.03 22.90
C ASN A 159 -3.63 -47.67 21.40
N LYS A 160 -4.73 -47.40 20.71
CA LYS A 160 -4.69 -46.88 19.33
C LYS A 160 -4.01 -45.51 19.28
N PHE A 161 -4.26 -44.65 20.25
CA PHE A 161 -3.66 -43.32 20.34
C PHE A 161 -2.14 -43.36 20.61
N VAL A 162 -1.70 -44.25 21.49
CA VAL A 162 -0.28 -44.48 21.79
C VAL A 162 0.46 -45.02 20.57
N ARG A 163 -0.09 -46.04 19.89
CA ARG A 163 0.57 -46.70 18.74
C ARG A 163 0.40 -45.98 17.39
N SER A 164 -0.54 -45.05 17.29
CA SER A 164 -0.80 -44.38 16.01
C SER A 164 0.36 -43.46 15.66
N GLU A 165 0.91 -43.66 14.46
CA GLU A 165 1.82 -42.71 13.82
C GLU A 165 1.03 -41.76 12.91
N VAL A 166 1.64 -40.65 12.53
CA VAL A 166 1.07 -39.72 11.54
C VAL A 166 1.20 -40.36 10.16
N LYS A 167 0.12 -40.37 9.37
CA LYS A 167 0.15 -40.87 7.97
C LYS A 167 1.30 -40.21 7.19
N PRO A 168 1.98 -40.92 6.25
CA PRO A 168 3.02 -40.33 5.40
C PRO A 168 2.46 -39.29 4.42
N GLU A 169 3.34 -38.44 3.86
CA GLU A 169 2.94 -37.40 2.90
C GLU A 169 2.44 -38.05 1.60
N LYS A 170 1.31 -37.55 1.09
CA LYS A 170 0.84 -37.89 -0.25
C LYS A 170 1.66 -37.05 -1.25
N PRO A 171 2.24 -37.64 -2.31
CA PRO A 171 2.92 -36.87 -3.35
C PRO A 171 1.93 -35.95 -4.08
N ALA A 172 2.37 -34.82 -4.62
CA ALA A 172 1.49 -34.02 -5.47
C ALA A 172 1.14 -34.78 -6.75
N PRO A 173 -0.07 -34.59 -7.27
CA PRO A 173 -0.44 -35.15 -8.56
C PRO A 173 0.51 -34.61 -9.64
N PRO A 174 0.94 -35.47 -10.58
CA PRO A 174 1.84 -35.05 -11.66
C PRO A 174 1.17 -33.97 -12.51
N PRO A 175 1.97 -33.05 -13.09
CA PRO A 175 1.44 -32.03 -13.98
C PRO A 175 0.76 -32.66 -15.19
N VAL A 176 -0.40 -32.11 -15.56
CA VAL A 176 -1.12 -32.48 -16.79
C VAL A 176 -0.31 -32.03 -18.01
N ASP A 177 -0.35 -32.80 -19.09
CA ASP A 177 0.35 -32.43 -20.34
C ASP A 177 -0.08 -31.03 -20.82
N GLY A 178 0.90 -30.14 -20.97
CA GLY A 178 0.70 -28.74 -21.34
C GLY A 178 0.49 -27.77 -20.17
N ALA A 179 0.46 -28.25 -18.93
CA ALA A 179 0.44 -27.41 -17.73
C ALA A 179 1.81 -26.77 -17.46
N VAL A 180 1.79 -25.57 -16.90
CA VAL A 180 2.99 -24.80 -16.56
C VAL A 180 3.39 -25.05 -15.10
N VAL A 181 4.69 -25.20 -14.85
CA VAL A 181 5.26 -25.30 -13.50
C VAL A 181 5.04 -23.98 -12.73
N LEU A 182 4.46 -24.06 -11.53
CA LEU A 182 4.07 -22.89 -10.73
C LEU A 182 5.24 -21.93 -10.44
N ASN A 183 6.42 -22.46 -10.13
CA ASN A 183 7.62 -21.66 -9.84
C ASN A 183 8.12 -20.81 -11.02
N THR A 184 7.72 -21.18 -12.24
CA THR A 184 8.09 -20.42 -13.43
C THR A 184 7.13 -19.30 -13.76
N THR A 185 6.00 -19.21 -13.06
CA THR A 185 5.00 -18.17 -13.28
C THR A 185 5.22 -17.00 -12.33
N PRO A 186 5.25 -15.74 -12.82
CA PRO A 186 5.50 -14.57 -11.98
C PRO A 186 4.37 -14.35 -10.95
N PHE A 187 3.15 -14.78 -11.25
CA PHE A 187 2.00 -14.63 -10.35
C PHE A 187 2.13 -15.43 -9.07
N PHE A 188 2.34 -16.74 -9.18
CA PHE A 188 2.45 -17.57 -7.99
C PHE A 188 3.68 -17.22 -7.16
N ARG A 189 4.75 -16.75 -7.81
CA ARG A 189 5.94 -16.23 -7.10
C ARG A 189 5.64 -14.92 -6.37
N SER A 190 4.95 -13.99 -7.02
CA SER A 190 4.47 -12.76 -6.41
C SER A 190 3.61 -13.05 -5.18
N VAL A 191 2.61 -13.94 -5.30
CA VAL A 191 1.74 -14.35 -4.17
C VAL A 191 2.57 -14.98 -3.05
N THR A 192 3.51 -15.86 -3.38
CA THR A 192 4.39 -16.50 -2.38
C THR A 192 5.25 -15.47 -1.63
N ASN A 193 5.82 -14.49 -2.35
CA ASN A 193 6.61 -13.42 -1.78
C ASN A 193 5.76 -12.52 -0.87
N VAL A 194 4.56 -12.14 -1.32
CA VAL A 194 3.59 -11.39 -0.51
C VAL A 194 3.29 -12.12 0.78
N VAL A 195 2.90 -13.41 0.72
CA VAL A 195 2.57 -14.21 1.91
C VAL A 195 3.73 -14.29 2.90
N ASN A 196 4.96 -14.43 2.40
CA ASN A 196 6.16 -14.53 3.25
C ASN A 196 6.56 -13.20 3.91
N ASN A 197 6.17 -12.06 3.32
CA ASN A 197 6.47 -10.73 3.83
C ASN A 197 5.36 -10.15 4.70
N ILE A 198 4.19 -10.80 4.78
CA ILE A 198 3.15 -10.41 5.73
C ILE A 198 3.73 -10.55 7.16
N PRO A 199 3.73 -9.47 7.97
CA PRO A 199 4.17 -9.53 9.35
C PRO A 199 3.30 -10.47 10.19
N VAL A 200 3.74 -10.75 11.42
CA VAL A 200 2.98 -11.61 12.34
C VAL A 200 1.64 -10.95 12.68
N VAL A 201 0.55 -11.54 12.21
CA VAL A 201 -0.82 -11.05 12.37
C VAL A 201 -1.52 -11.93 13.40
N PHE A 202 -2.07 -11.35 14.47
CA PHE A 202 -2.71 -12.07 15.58
C PHE A 202 -1.85 -13.20 16.19
N GLY A 203 -0.52 -13.00 16.24
CA GLY A 203 0.41 -14.02 16.72
C GLY A 203 0.68 -15.16 15.72
N VAL A 204 0.14 -15.08 14.50
CA VAL A 204 0.35 -16.05 13.41
C VAL A 204 1.29 -15.46 12.36
N ARG A 205 2.37 -16.18 12.07
CA ARG A 205 3.26 -15.92 10.94
C ARG A 205 2.84 -16.78 9.77
N LEU A 206 2.47 -16.14 8.67
CA LEU A 206 2.19 -16.82 7.41
C LEU A 206 3.50 -17.09 6.68
N GLY A 207 3.53 -18.21 5.97
CA GLY A 207 4.62 -18.56 5.07
C GLY A 207 4.09 -19.40 3.92
N ALA A 208 4.71 -19.25 2.75
CA ALA A 208 4.42 -20.08 1.60
C ALA A 208 5.74 -20.49 0.95
N LYS A 209 5.83 -21.76 0.56
CA LYS A 209 6.97 -22.29 -0.16
C LYS A 209 6.45 -23.15 -1.30
N MET A 210 6.88 -22.85 -2.52
CA MET A 210 6.60 -23.72 -3.66
C MET A 210 7.26 -25.08 -3.42
N HIS A 211 6.45 -26.13 -3.53
CA HIS A 211 6.83 -27.49 -3.20
C HIS A 211 6.38 -28.38 -4.35
N GLU A 212 7.30 -29.04 -5.04
CA GLU A 212 7.00 -29.76 -6.29
C GLU A 212 6.47 -28.81 -7.40
N ASP A 213 6.23 -29.33 -8.60
CA ASP A 213 5.93 -28.48 -9.77
C ASP A 213 4.51 -27.86 -9.76
N THR A 214 3.58 -28.48 -9.03
CA THR A 214 2.14 -28.20 -9.01
C THR A 214 1.57 -27.88 -7.63
N ALA A 215 2.39 -27.87 -6.58
CA ALA A 215 1.94 -27.61 -5.21
C ALA A 215 2.66 -26.44 -4.54
N THR A 216 1.97 -25.81 -3.60
CA THR A 216 2.52 -24.77 -2.72
C THR A 216 2.23 -25.14 -1.29
N ARG A 217 3.29 -25.33 -0.49
CA ARG A 217 3.17 -25.58 0.95
C ARG A 217 2.96 -24.27 1.67
N THR A 218 1.80 -24.12 2.29
CA THR A 218 1.46 -22.99 3.14
C THR A 218 1.72 -23.36 4.59
N ASN A 219 2.39 -22.47 5.33
CA ASN A 219 2.76 -22.64 6.73
C ASN A 219 2.11 -21.52 7.55
N PHE A 220 1.50 -21.91 8.66
CA PHE A 220 0.91 -21.04 9.67
C PHE A 220 1.67 -21.30 10.97
N THR A 221 2.65 -20.47 11.28
CA THR A 221 3.52 -20.64 12.46
C THR A 221 3.11 -19.68 13.55
N LEU A 222 2.87 -20.18 14.77
CA LEU A 222 2.63 -19.37 15.94
C LEU A 222 3.88 -19.38 16.82
N PRO A 223 4.79 -18.39 16.69
CA PRO A 223 6.12 -18.45 17.31
C PRO A 223 6.09 -18.29 18.83
N ASN A 224 5.05 -17.65 19.38
CA ASN A 224 4.94 -17.36 20.82
C ASN A 224 3.91 -18.26 21.52
N GLY A 225 3.43 -19.31 20.85
CA GLY A 225 2.28 -20.08 21.32
C GLY A 225 0.97 -19.27 21.25
N VAL A 226 -0.03 -19.73 21.98
CA VAL A 226 -1.38 -19.17 22.02
C VAL A 226 -1.87 -19.16 23.45
N ASN A 227 -2.28 -18.01 23.96
CA ASN A 227 -3.09 -17.95 25.18
C ASN A 227 -4.32 -17.11 24.86
N MET A 228 -5.44 -17.77 24.56
CA MET A 228 -6.65 -17.09 24.15
C MET A 228 -7.90 -17.66 24.81
N THR A 229 -8.76 -16.75 25.26
CA THR A 229 -10.14 -17.03 25.62
C THR A 229 -10.98 -16.93 24.34
N LEU A 230 -11.44 -18.07 23.84
CA LEU A 230 -12.28 -18.16 22.64
C LEU A 230 -13.70 -17.67 22.94
N TYR A 231 -14.24 -18.06 24.11
CA TYR A 231 -15.55 -17.67 24.61
C TYR A 231 -15.44 -17.18 26.06
N GLY A 232 -16.16 -16.10 26.37
CA GLY A 232 -16.34 -15.56 27.71
C GLY A 232 -17.78 -15.15 27.93
N ASP A 233 -18.41 -15.64 28.99
CA ASP A 233 -19.81 -15.35 29.35
C ASP A 233 -20.82 -15.68 28.23
N GLY A 234 -20.59 -16.74 27.45
CA GLY A 234 -21.50 -17.19 26.39
C GLY A 234 -21.37 -16.44 25.06
N ALA A 235 -20.44 -15.49 24.95
CA ALA A 235 -20.14 -14.76 23.72
C ALA A 235 -18.69 -14.98 23.29
N LEU A 236 -18.44 -14.81 21.98
CA LEU A 236 -17.08 -14.73 21.45
C LEU A 236 -16.34 -13.56 22.10
N SER A 237 -15.05 -13.72 22.38
CA SER A 237 -14.26 -12.61 22.93
C SER A 237 -14.28 -11.39 21.98
N PRO A 238 -14.23 -10.16 22.53
CA PRO A 238 -14.36 -8.94 21.73
C PRO A 238 -13.30 -8.83 20.63
N ALA A 239 -12.11 -9.40 20.85
CA ALA A 239 -11.07 -9.46 19.82
C ALA A 239 -11.49 -10.35 18.63
N ILE A 240 -11.98 -11.57 18.88
CA ILE A 240 -12.36 -12.51 17.82
C ILE A 240 -13.62 -12.05 17.08
N SER A 241 -14.60 -11.49 17.80
CA SER A 241 -15.81 -10.93 17.17
C SER A 241 -15.52 -9.73 16.28
N SER A 242 -14.62 -8.82 16.70
CA SER A 242 -14.20 -7.69 15.86
C SER A 242 -13.50 -8.13 14.57
N LEU A 243 -12.71 -9.21 14.65
CA LEU A 243 -12.02 -9.80 13.51
C LEU A 243 -12.98 -10.51 12.55
N LEU A 244 -13.92 -11.29 13.08
CA LEU A 244 -14.96 -11.91 12.25
C LEU A 244 -15.80 -10.87 11.52
N ALA A 245 -16.17 -9.77 12.18
CA ALA A 245 -16.87 -8.66 11.55
C ALA A 245 -16.05 -8.01 10.44
N SER A 246 -14.75 -7.75 10.65
CA SER A 246 -13.90 -7.16 9.61
C SER A 246 -13.66 -8.09 8.42
N VAL A 247 -13.55 -9.40 8.66
CA VAL A 247 -13.48 -10.42 7.61
C VAL A 247 -14.80 -10.51 6.85
N GLU A 248 -15.93 -10.46 7.54
CA GLU A 248 -17.26 -10.46 6.92
C GLU A 248 -17.45 -9.23 6.01
N ASP A 249 -17.07 -8.04 6.48
CA ASP A 249 -17.14 -6.81 5.70
C ASP A 249 -16.19 -6.84 4.49
N ALA A 250 -15.00 -7.43 4.63
CA ALA A 250 -14.08 -7.63 3.51
C ALA A 250 -14.60 -8.65 2.48
N LEU A 251 -15.24 -9.73 2.93
CA LEU A 251 -15.87 -10.71 2.04
C LEU A 251 -17.04 -10.10 1.26
N LYS A 252 -17.85 -9.26 1.91
CA LYS A 252 -18.91 -8.48 1.27
C LYS A 252 -18.36 -7.53 0.22
N ALA A 253 -17.28 -6.81 0.54
CA ALA A 253 -16.62 -5.91 -0.41
C ALA A 253 -16.09 -6.65 -1.66
N LEU A 254 -15.64 -7.90 -1.49
CA LEU A 254 -15.21 -8.77 -2.60
C LEU A 254 -16.36 -9.43 -3.38
N SER A 255 -17.63 -9.11 -3.08
CA SER A 255 -18.81 -9.76 -3.66
C SER A 255 -18.87 -11.28 -3.40
N LEU A 256 -18.38 -11.72 -2.24
CA LEU A 256 -18.33 -13.13 -1.82
C LEU A 256 -19.41 -13.47 -0.77
N ASP A 257 -20.59 -12.85 -0.84
CA ASP A 257 -21.67 -13.00 0.15
C ASP A 257 -22.16 -14.46 0.32
N GLY A 258 -22.13 -15.24 -0.77
CA GLY A 258 -22.48 -16.67 -0.73
C GLY A 258 -21.54 -17.50 0.17
N LEU A 259 -20.30 -17.03 0.36
CA LEU A 259 -19.31 -17.64 1.25
C LEU A 259 -19.70 -17.47 2.71
N VAL A 260 -20.15 -16.28 3.09
CA VAL A 260 -20.58 -15.96 4.47
C VAL A 260 -21.74 -16.85 4.88
N ALA A 261 -22.72 -17.02 3.97
CA ALA A 261 -23.85 -17.92 4.18
C ALA A 261 -23.39 -19.38 4.37
N ASN A 262 -22.48 -19.90 3.55
CA ASN A 262 -21.96 -21.26 3.66
C ASN A 262 -21.10 -21.49 4.92
N ILE A 263 -20.27 -20.51 5.29
CA ILE A 263 -19.45 -20.58 6.51
C ILE A 263 -20.34 -20.59 7.74
N SER A 264 -21.39 -19.75 7.77
CA SER A 264 -22.35 -19.73 8.88
C SER A 264 -23.08 -21.06 9.09
N GLN A 265 -23.25 -21.85 8.02
CA GLN A 265 -23.84 -23.19 8.07
C GLN A 265 -22.87 -24.28 8.56
N MET A 266 -21.55 -24.07 8.41
CA MET A 266 -20.52 -25.01 8.89
C MET A 266 -20.24 -24.89 10.40
N ILE A 267 -20.64 -23.80 11.05
CA ILE A 267 -20.46 -23.61 12.49
C ILE A 267 -21.65 -24.28 13.20
N PRO A 268 -21.49 -25.45 13.84
CA PRO A 268 -22.58 -26.03 14.63
C PRO A 268 -23.03 -25.05 15.71
N ALA A 269 -24.33 -25.04 16.03
CA ALA A 269 -24.88 -24.22 17.09
C ALA A 269 -24.40 -24.75 18.46
N VAL A 270 -23.19 -24.36 18.85
CA VAL A 270 -22.57 -24.71 20.13
C VAL A 270 -22.72 -23.53 21.08
N ASN A 271 -23.41 -23.73 22.20
CA ASN A 271 -23.55 -22.71 23.23
C ASN A 271 -22.46 -22.90 24.30
N VAL A 272 -21.26 -22.41 23.98
CA VAL A 272 -20.08 -22.48 24.83
C VAL A 272 -20.10 -21.31 25.82
N THR A 273 -20.00 -21.59 27.13
CA THR A 273 -19.97 -20.53 28.15
C THR A 273 -18.57 -19.93 28.27
N ASN A 274 -17.57 -20.78 28.42
CA ASN A 274 -16.16 -20.38 28.47
C ASN A 274 -15.31 -21.39 27.69
N ALA A 275 -14.37 -20.92 26.88
CA ALA A 275 -13.37 -21.79 26.25
C ALA A 275 -12.02 -21.11 26.28
N VAL A 276 -11.04 -21.83 26.81
CA VAL A 276 -9.66 -21.37 27.00
C VAL A 276 -8.73 -22.33 26.28
N VAL A 277 -7.86 -21.76 25.45
CA VAL A 277 -6.79 -22.47 24.77
C VAL A 277 -5.47 -21.85 25.21
N ASP A 278 -4.62 -22.66 25.83
CA ASP A 278 -3.29 -22.27 26.30
C ASP A 278 -2.24 -23.25 25.75
N ILE A 279 -1.52 -22.82 24.72
CA ILE A 279 -0.44 -23.53 24.06
C ILE A 279 0.82 -22.70 24.31
N PRO A 280 1.67 -23.08 25.28
CA PRO A 280 2.80 -22.24 25.70
C PRO A 280 4.02 -22.35 24.76
N SER A 281 4.04 -23.35 23.87
CA SER A 281 5.12 -23.59 22.91
C SER A 281 4.77 -23.11 21.50
N SER A 282 5.80 -22.86 20.68
CA SER A 282 5.58 -22.56 19.27
C SER A 282 5.11 -23.81 18.51
N PHE A 283 4.19 -23.61 17.59
CA PHE A 283 3.74 -24.68 16.70
C PHE A 283 3.56 -24.17 15.27
N THR A 284 3.62 -25.08 14.32
CA THR A 284 3.40 -24.78 12.90
C THR A 284 2.36 -25.72 12.33
N MET A 285 1.36 -25.16 11.67
CA MET A 285 0.41 -25.90 10.84
C MET A 285 0.80 -25.72 9.38
N SER A 286 0.83 -26.80 8.61
CA SER A 286 1.17 -26.76 7.19
C SER A 286 0.11 -27.47 6.35
N MET A 287 -0.14 -26.94 5.15
CA MET A 287 -1.08 -27.52 4.19
C MET A 287 -0.57 -27.29 2.77
N ASP A 288 -0.66 -28.33 1.93
CA ASP A 288 -0.29 -28.24 0.53
C ASP A 288 -1.51 -27.82 -0.31
N VAL A 289 -1.36 -26.70 -1.02
CA VAL A 289 -2.33 -26.18 -1.98
C VAL A 289 -1.85 -26.59 -3.37
N VAL A 290 -2.56 -27.52 -3.99
CA VAL A 290 -2.26 -28.03 -5.34
C VAL A 290 -3.16 -27.32 -6.33
N VAL A 291 -2.57 -26.71 -7.36
CA VAL A 291 -3.34 -26.07 -8.44
C VAL A 291 -3.19 -26.91 -9.69
N THR A 292 -4.32 -27.39 -10.23
CA THR A 292 -4.34 -28.33 -11.35
C THR A 292 -4.48 -27.60 -12.69
N ASP A 293 -3.77 -28.11 -13.72
CA ASP A 293 -3.91 -27.71 -15.13
C ASP A 293 -3.83 -26.20 -15.39
N VAL A 294 -2.84 -25.50 -14.83
CA VAL A 294 -2.57 -24.08 -15.16
C VAL A 294 -1.95 -23.98 -16.55
N ARG A 295 -2.59 -23.26 -17.47
CA ARG A 295 -2.09 -23.07 -18.85
C ARG A 295 -1.89 -21.60 -19.15
N CYS A 296 -0.75 -21.23 -19.71
CA CYS A 296 -0.46 -19.85 -20.09
C CYS A 296 -0.21 -19.76 -21.60
N SER A 297 -0.74 -18.72 -22.26
CA SER A 297 -0.62 -18.52 -23.71
C SER A 297 0.70 -17.87 -24.13
N ASP A 298 1.30 -17.09 -23.23
CA ASP A 298 2.40 -16.18 -23.57
C ASP A 298 3.73 -16.69 -23.02
N GLU A 299 4.85 -16.39 -23.72
CA GLU A 299 6.20 -16.73 -23.23
C GLU A 299 6.53 -16.09 -21.87
N ALA A 300 5.97 -14.90 -21.62
CA ALA A 300 6.09 -14.21 -20.34
C ALA A 300 5.23 -14.82 -19.21
N LYS A 301 4.36 -15.80 -19.53
CA LYS A 301 3.46 -16.49 -18.59
C LYS A 301 2.60 -15.52 -17.75
N LEU A 302 2.15 -14.43 -18.38
CA LEU A 302 1.32 -13.39 -17.77
C LEU A 302 -0.18 -13.56 -18.05
N ASN A 303 -0.55 -14.32 -19.08
CA ASN A 303 -1.95 -14.67 -19.37
C ASN A 303 -2.13 -16.17 -19.13
N CYS A 304 -2.58 -16.52 -17.92
CA CYS A 304 -2.79 -17.90 -17.51
C CYS A 304 -4.27 -18.18 -17.27
N THR A 305 -4.69 -19.42 -17.49
CA THR A 305 -6.06 -19.90 -17.32
C THR A 305 -6.10 -21.12 -16.40
N ILE A 306 -7.18 -21.23 -15.63
CA ILE A 306 -7.50 -22.37 -14.75
C ILE A 306 -8.86 -22.97 -15.14
N PRO A 307 -9.09 -24.26 -14.85
CA PRO A 307 -10.40 -24.88 -15.07
C PRO A 307 -11.49 -24.27 -14.16
N CYS A 308 -12.74 -24.31 -14.61
CA CYS A 308 -13.88 -23.82 -13.83
C CYS A 308 -14.37 -24.80 -12.75
N SER A 309 -13.91 -26.05 -12.77
CA SER A 309 -14.21 -27.08 -11.78
C SER A 309 -12.93 -27.74 -11.28
N ASP A 310 -12.85 -28.03 -9.98
CA ASP A 310 -11.75 -28.77 -9.34
C ASP A 310 -10.34 -28.22 -9.62
N ALA A 311 -10.22 -26.89 -9.72
CA ALA A 311 -8.97 -26.20 -10.00
C ALA A 311 -7.96 -26.26 -8.84
N VAL A 312 -8.45 -26.35 -7.60
CA VAL A 312 -7.62 -26.41 -6.39
C VAL A 312 -7.96 -27.66 -5.59
N LEU A 313 -6.91 -28.39 -5.23
CA LEU A 313 -6.95 -29.53 -4.33
C LEU A 313 -6.10 -29.21 -3.09
N LEU A 314 -6.68 -29.37 -1.91
CA LEU A 314 -5.96 -29.25 -0.65
C LEU A 314 -5.55 -30.65 -0.17
N GLN A 315 -4.30 -30.82 0.25
CA GLN A 315 -3.80 -32.08 0.81
C GLN A 315 -2.72 -31.85 1.88
N ASN A 316 -2.33 -32.94 2.56
CA ASN A 316 -1.24 -32.96 3.53
C ASN A 316 -1.39 -31.93 4.68
N LEU A 317 -2.57 -31.88 5.30
CA LEU A 317 -2.79 -31.06 6.50
C LEU A 317 -1.99 -31.62 7.68
N ARG A 318 -1.04 -30.85 8.19
CA ARG A 318 -0.13 -31.29 9.26
C ARG A 318 0.06 -30.22 10.31
N THR A 319 0.40 -30.67 11.52
CA THR A 319 0.86 -29.79 12.59
C THR A 319 2.16 -30.35 13.18
N VAL A 320 3.03 -29.44 13.60
CA VAL A 320 4.31 -29.72 14.27
C VAL A 320 4.34 -28.90 15.55
N GLY A 321 4.71 -29.53 16.67
CA GLY A 321 4.80 -28.88 17.98
C GLY A 321 3.57 -28.99 18.89
N LEU A 322 2.48 -29.65 18.45
CA LEU A 322 1.28 -29.87 19.26
C LEU A 322 1.16 -31.28 19.88
N GLY A 323 2.25 -32.06 19.89
CA GLY A 323 2.27 -33.42 20.44
C GLY A 323 1.22 -34.34 19.81
N ASP A 324 0.39 -34.98 20.63
CA ASP A 324 -0.64 -35.91 20.14
C ASP A 324 -1.71 -35.29 19.24
N ILE A 325 -1.93 -33.97 19.30
CA ILE A 325 -2.84 -33.29 18.37
C ILE A 325 -2.33 -33.44 16.93
N ASN A 326 -1.02 -33.59 16.72
CA ASN A 326 -0.46 -33.87 15.39
C ASN A 326 -1.01 -35.16 14.78
N LYS A 327 -1.24 -36.19 15.61
CA LYS A 327 -1.84 -37.47 15.17
C LYS A 327 -3.29 -37.27 14.78
N VAL A 328 -4.06 -36.53 15.59
CA VAL A 328 -5.48 -36.26 15.33
C VAL A 328 -5.65 -35.45 14.04
N VAL A 329 -4.87 -34.38 13.90
CA VAL A 329 -4.94 -33.51 12.72
C VAL A 329 -4.54 -34.27 11.45
N GLY A 330 -3.36 -34.91 11.45
CA GLY A 330 -2.84 -35.57 10.26
C GLY A 330 -3.60 -36.84 9.85
N ASN A 331 -4.26 -37.53 10.78
CA ASN A 331 -4.92 -38.80 10.46
C ASN A 331 -6.44 -38.68 10.22
N ASN A 332 -7.10 -37.76 10.93
CA ASN A 332 -8.57 -37.68 10.97
C ASN A 332 -9.11 -36.35 10.44
N MET A 333 -8.39 -35.25 10.66
CA MET A 333 -8.89 -33.92 10.33
C MET A 333 -8.72 -33.56 8.85
N GLU A 334 -7.73 -34.15 8.17
CA GLU A 334 -7.54 -34.02 6.71
C GLU A 334 -8.79 -34.42 5.94
N ASP A 335 -9.31 -35.62 6.20
CA ASP A 335 -10.46 -36.21 5.48
C ASP A 335 -11.79 -35.51 5.84
N LEU A 336 -11.86 -34.83 7.00
CA LEU A 336 -13.05 -34.13 7.46
C LEU A 336 -13.11 -32.67 6.95
N LEU A 337 -12.01 -31.91 7.08
CA LEU A 337 -12.00 -30.47 6.81
C LEU A 337 -11.65 -30.14 5.36
N LEU A 338 -10.63 -30.78 4.77
CA LEU A 338 -10.10 -30.37 3.46
C LEU A 338 -11.12 -30.45 2.32
N PRO A 339 -12.03 -31.45 2.23
CA PRO A 339 -13.04 -31.49 1.19
C PRO A 339 -14.01 -30.31 1.24
N HIS A 340 -14.40 -29.90 2.46
CA HIS A 340 -15.30 -28.77 2.67
C HIS A 340 -14.60 -27.44 2.31
N VAL A 341 -13.36 -27.25 2.76
CA VAL A 341 -12.58 -26.05 2.44
C VAL A 341 -12.24 -26.00 0.94
N GLY A 342 -11.88 -27.14 0.34
CA GLY A 342 -11.60 -27.26 -1.09
C GLY A 342 -12.84 -26.95 -1.94
N SER A 343 -14.01 -27.48 -1.58
CA SER A 343 -15.28 -27.15 -2.26
C SER A 343 -15.59 -25.66 -2.16
N LEU A 344 -15.30 -25.04 -1.02
CA LEU A 344 -15.51 -23.62 -0.80
C LEU A 344 -14.57 -22.78 -1.67
N ILE A 345 -13.27 -23.10 -1.72
CA ILE A 345 -12.30 -22.43 -2.62
C ILE A 345 -12.70 -22.62 -4.08
N ASN A 346 -13.06 -23.83 -4.50
CA ASN A 346 -13.49 -24.10 -5.86
C ASN A 346 -14.79 -23.36 -6.21
N SER A 347 -15.72 -23.17 -5.26
CA SER A 347 -16.94 -22.38 -5.49
C SER A 347 -16.63 -20.89 -5.73
N VAL A 348 -15.64 -20.33 -5.03
CA VAL A 348 -15.14 -18.96 -5.27
C VAL A 348 -14.43 -18.87 -6.61
N LEU A 349 -13.64 -19.88 -6.94
CA LEU A 349 -12.99 -19.98 -8.25
C LEU A 349 -13.99 -20.30 -9.38
N ALA A 350 -15.24 -20.66 -9.08
CA ALA A 350 -16.28 -20.87 -10.09
C ALA A 350 -17.26 -19.69 -10.23
N SER A 351 -17.26 -18.72 -9.29
CA SER A 351 -18.30 -17.69 -9.18
C SER A 351 -18.47 -16.80 -10.43
N ASN A 352 -17.42 -16.64 -11.23
CA ASN A 352 -17.42 -15.86 -12.47
C ASN A 352 -17.37 -16.71 -13.76
N CYS A 353 -17.57 -18.03 -13.68
CA CYS A 353 -17.62 -18.88 -14.87
C CYS A 353 -19.00 -18.78 -15.54
N THR A 354 -19.03 -18.45 -16.84
CA THR A 354 -20.28 -18.43 -17.61
C THR A 354 -20.68 -19.83 -18.08
N ALA A 355 -21.97 -20.05 -18.31
CA ALA A 355 -22.47 -21.35 -18.76
C ALA A 355 -21.90 -21.71 -20.15
N GLY A 356 -20.98 -22.69 -20.18
CA GLY A 356 -20.34 -23.17 -21.41
C GLY A 356 -18.84 -22.90 -21.51
N GLU A 357 -18.24 -22.12 -20.60
CA GLU A 357 -16.79 -21.96 -20.51
C GLU A 357 -16.17 -23.05 -19.62
N GLU A 358 -15.22 -23.81 -20.17
CA GLU A 358 -14.49 -24.85 -19.41
C GLU A 358 -13.33 -24.27 -18.59
N ARG A 359 -12.82 -23.09 -18.99
CA ARG A 359 -11.65 -22.45 -18.41
C ARG A 359 -11.88 -20.96 -18.25
N ARG A 360 -11.29 -20.39 -17.20
CA ARG A 360 -11.30 -18.95 -16.93
C ARG A 360 -9.89 -18.39 -16.91
N PRO A 361 -9.69 -17.11 -17.29
CA PRO A 361 -8.44 -16.43 -16.98
C PRO A 361 -8.27 -16.39 -15.45
N LEU A 362 -7.05 -16.67 -15.01
CA LEU A 362 -6.63 -16.41 -13.65
C LEU A 362 -6.86 -14.90 -13.40
N PRO A 363 -7.43 -14.47 -12.27
CA PRO A 363 -7.60 -13.06 -11.94
C PRO A 363 -6.23 -12.43 -11.71
N LEU A 364 -5.51 -12.22 -12.80
CA LEU A 364 -4.29 -11.45 -12.84
C LEU A 364 -4.76 -10.01 -12.88
N LEU A 365 -4.39 -9.24 -11.85
CA LEU A 365 -4.36 -7.78 -12.00
C LEU A 365 -3.59 -7.53 -13.28
N HIS A 366 -4.24 -6.88 -14.25
CA HIS A 366 -3.71 -6.70 -15.60
C HIS A 366 -2.27 -6.18 -15.47
N ALA A 367 -1.29 -6.99 -15.87
CA ALA A 367 0.10 -6.60 -15.75
C ALA A 367 0.29 -5.35 -16.61
N ALA A 368 0.63 -4.23 -15.97
CA ALA A 368 0.81 -2.97 -16.67
C ALA A 368 2.04 -3.08 -17.56
N GLU A 369 1.88 -2.80 -18.86
CA GLU A 369 2.99 -2.83 -19.82
C GLU A 369 3.94 -1.65 -19.57
N VAL A 370 4.98 -1.89 -18.77
CA VAL A 370 5.97 -0.87 -18.42
C VAL A 370 6.79 -0.46 -19.64
N ARG A 371 6.77 0.83 -19.97
CA ARG A 371 7.48 1.39 -21.13
C ARG A 371 8.67 2.24 -20.71
N ASP A 372 9.84 1.62 -20.63
CA ASP A 372 11.10 2.28 -20.25
C ASP A 372 11.75 3.08 -21.39
N VAL A 373 11.44 2.74 -22.65
CA VAL A 373 12.00 3.38 -23.85
C VAL A 373 10.86 3.89 -24.74
N PRO A 374 10.95 5.13 -25.25
CA PRO A 374 9.94 5.67 -26.14
C PRO A 374 9.85 4.88 -27.45
N PRO A 375 8.71 4.97 -28.17
CA PRO A 375 8.61 4.37 -29.49
C PRO A 375 9.69 4.92 -30.43
N LEU A 376 10.32 4.02 -31.18
CA LEU A 376 11.43 4.34 -32.07
C LEU A 376 11.09 5.45 -33.08
N SER A 377 9.84 5.49 -33.56
CA SER A 377 9.35 6.55 -34.45
C SER A 377 9.36 7.95 -33.80
N LEU A 378 8.95 8.05 -32.54
CA LEU A 378 8.82 9.32 -31.84
C LEU A 378 10.20 9.88 -31.44
N TRP A 379 11.10 9.03 -30.98
CA TRP A 379 12.46 9.47 -30.63
C TRP A 379 13.28 9.87 -31.86
N LEU A 380 13.22 9.09 -32.96
CA LEU A 380 13.93 9.45 -34.20
C LEU A 380 13.40 10.77 -34.78
N THR A 381 12.10 10.98 -34.78
CA THR A 381 11.51 12.24 -35.25
C THR A 381 11.91 13.41 -34.36
N ALA A 382 11.88 13.27 -33.03
CA ALA A 382 12.34 14.30 -32.10
C ALA A 382 13.84 14.64 -32.30
N LEU A 383 14.68 13.64 -32.55
CA LEU A 383 16.10 13.83 -32.84
C LEU A 383 16.31 14.59 -34.16
N CYS A 384 15.67 14.14 -35.25
CA CYS A 384 15.73 14.80 -36.55
C CYS A 384 15.25 16.26 -36.47
N MET A 385 14.11 16.50 -35.79
CA MET A 385 13.58 17.84 -35.59
C MET A 385 14.52 18.73 -34.78
N SER A 386 15.20 18.17 -33.76
CA SER A 386 16.18 18.91 -32.97
C SER A 386 17.41 19.30 -33.79
N VAL A 387 17.93 18.39 -34.63
CA VAL A 387 19.06 18.68 -35.52
C VAL A 387 18.70 19.75 -36.55
N VAL A 388 17.52 19.65 -37.17
CA VAL A 388 17.03 20.65 -38.13
C VAL A 388 16.83 22.01 -37.45
N ALA A 389 16.20 22.04 -36.28
CA ALA A 389 15.99 23.26 -35.52
C ALA A 389 17.32 23.91 -35.10
N PHE A 390 18.33 23.11 -34.72
CA PHE A 390 19.66 23.60 -34.42
C PHE A 390 20.32 24.24 -35.65
N ALA A 391 20.31 23.54 -36.80
CA ALA A 391 20.88 24.06 -38.04
C ALA A 391 20.20 25.36 -38.50
N LEU A 392 18.86 25.39 -38.51
CA LEU A 392 18.08 26.59 -38.84
C LEU A 392 18.33 27.72 -37.84
N GLY A 393 18.42 27.42 -36.55
CA GLY A 393 18.72 28.40 -35.49
C GLY A 393 20.11 29.03 -35.64
N ILE A 394 21.13 28.24 -35.99
CA ILE A 394 22.47 28.73 -36.29
C ILE A 394 22.47 29.58 -37.57
N CYS A 395 21.85 29.11 -38.65
CA CYS A 395 21.71 29.90 -39.89
C CYS A 395 21.01 31.24 -39.64
N TRP A 396 19.95 31.24 -38.82
CA TRP A 396 19.24 32.44 -38.41
C TRP A 396 20.11 33.37 -37.56
N SER A 397 20.89 32.83 -36.61
CA SER A 397 21.85 33.62 -35.82
C SER A 397 22.91 34.27 -36.71
N ILE A 398 23.47 33.54 -37.69
CA ILE A 398 24.44 34.08 -38.67
C ILE A 398 23.81 35.21 -39.49
N TYR A 399 22.65 34.95 -40.11
CA TYR A 399 21.94 35.95 -40.93
C TYR A 399 21.69 37.23 -40.13
N ARG A 400 21.22 37.07 -38.89
CA ARG A 400 20.84 38.19 -38.05
C ARG A 400 22.03 38.93 -37.46
N HIS A 401 23.14 38.25 -37.17
CA HIS A 401 24.37 38.89 -36.72
C HIS A 401 25.03 39.72 -37.83
N ARG A 402 24.91 39.27 -39.10
CA ARG A 402 25.35 40.06 -40.26
C ARG A 402 24.51 41.31 -40.48
N LYS A 403 23.21 41.26 -40.22
CA LYS A 403 22.30 42.40 -40.39
C LYS A 403 22.52 43.47 -39.32
N ASP A 404 22.54 43.08 -38.05
CA ASP A 404 22.67 44.00 -36.90
C ASP A 404 23.69 43.44 -35.88
N PRO A 405 24.99 43.77 -35.97
CA PRO A 405 25.99 43.26 -35.02
C PRO A 405 25.76 43.86 -33.61
N ALA A 406 25.84 43.01 -32.58
CA ALA A 406 25.85 43.48 -31.21
C ALA A 406 27.26 44.00 -30.84
N THR A 407 27.32 45.07 -30.06
CA THR A 407 28.56 45.76 -29.68
C THR A 407 28.90 45.50 -28.21
N LEU A 408 30.18 45.51 -27.89
CA LEU A 408 30.70 45.44 -26.52
C LEU A 408 30.53 46.79 -25.81
N THR A 409 30.77 46.85 -24.50
CA THR A 409 30.79 48.10 -23.70
C THR A 409 31.70 49.17 -24.30
N ASP A 410 32.76 48.73 -24.99
CA ASP A 410 33.80 49.59 -25.54
C ASP A 410 33.47 50.05 -26.97
N GLY A 411 32.24 49.76 -27.45
CA GLY A 411 31.75 50.12 -28.78
C GLY A 411 32.21 49.19 -29.92
N SER A 412 33.17 48.29 -29.67
CA SER A 412 33.65 47.33 -30.66
C SER A 412 32.62 46.23 -30.96
N PRO A 413 32.50 45.75 -32.22
CA PRO A 413 31.61 44.64 -32.54
C PRO A 413 32.09 43.34 -31.89
N ILE A 414 31.16 42.53 -31.38
CA ILE A 414 31.48 41.24 -30.76
C ILE A 414 32.04 40.29 -31.82
N SER A 415 33.02 39.46 -31.46
CA SER A 415 33.56 38.45 -32.37
C SER A 415 32.49 37.43 -32.79
N GLN A 416 32.48 37.08 -34.08
CA GLN A 416 31.49 36.14 -34.64
C GLN A 416 31.54 34.78 -33.92
N CYS A 417 32.73 34.29 -33.57
CA CYS A 417 32.89 33.04 -32.83
C CYS A 417 32.19 33.09 -31.47
N ARG A 418 32.30 34.19 -30.72
CA ARG A 418 31.65 34.31 -29.40
C ARG A 418 30.12 34.38 -29.53
N ALA A 419 29.61 35.12 -30.51
CA ALA A 419 28.17 35.20 -30.74
C ALA A 419 27.56 33.83 -31.11
N LEU A 420 28.24 33.08 -31.98
CA LEU A 420 27.82 31.75 -32.40
C LEU A 420 27.93 30.70 -31.30
N THR A 421 28.96 30.77 -30.44
CA THR A 421 29.08 29.84 -29.31
C THR A 421 28.03 30.10 -28.24
N GLU A 422 27.74 31.36 -27.91
CA GLU A 422 26.70 31.71 -26.94
C GLU A 422 25.29 31.35 -27.43
N ASP A 423 24.96 31.67 -28.69
CA ASP A 423 23.65 31.33 -29.29
C ASP A 423 23.52 29.81 -29.54
N GLY A 424 24.61 29.15 -29.98
CA GLY A 424 24.66 27.71 -30.18
C GLY A 424 24.54 26.92 -28.88
N LEU A 425 25.18 27.37 -27.80
CA LEU A 425 25.04 26.75 -26.48
C LEU A 425 23.60 26.87 -25.96
N LEU A 426 22.97 28.04 -26.12
CA LEU A 426 21.57 28.22 -25.74
C LEU A 426 20.63 27.30 -26.54
N LEU A 427 20.82 27.21 -27.86
CA LEU A 427 20.07 26.30 -28.73
C LEU A 427 20.26 24.84 -28.33
N LEU A 428 21.49 24.42 -28.06
CA LEU A 428 21.80 23.05 -27.66
C LEU A 428 21.12 22.69 -26.32
N LEU A 429 21.22 23.57 -25.31
CA LEU A 429 20.62 23.33 -24.00
C LEU A 429 19.08 23.33 -24.05
N THR A 430 18.46 24.22 -24.84
CA THR A 430 17.00 24.26 -25.01
C THR A 430 16.47 23.03 -25.75
N LEU A 431 17.14 22.61 -26.83
CA LEU A 431 16.74 21.42 -27.60
C LEU A 431 16.94 20.13 -26.83
N SER A 432 18.07 19.99 -26.10
CA SER A 432 18.30 18.83 -25.23
C SER A 432 17.28 18.74 -24.09
N ALA A 433 16.92 19.86 -23.45
CA ALA A 433 15.86 19.88 -22.45
C ALA A 433 14.50 19.47 -23.04
N THR A 434 14.16 19.99 -24.22
CA THR A 434 12.92 19.64 -24.93
C THR A 434 12.90 18.14 -25.27
N PHE A 435 14.00 17.61 -25.78
CA PHE A 435 14.16 16.19 -26.09
C PHE A 435 13.95 15.28 -24.87
N LEU A 436 14.53 15.64 -23.72
CA LEU A 436 14.37 14.88 -22.49
C LEU A 436 12.95 14.95 -21.91
N LEU A 437 12.26 16.09 -22.05
CA LEU A 437 10.85 16.22 -21.66
C LEU A 437 9.97 15.34 -22.55
N VAL A 438 10.20 15.31 -23.87
CA VAL A 438 9.47 14.44 -24.80
C VAL A 438 9.74 12.97 -24.47
N TRP A 439 10.99 12.61 -24.21
CA TRP A 439 11.36 11.26 -23.78
C TRP A 439 10.59 10.87 -22.52
N SER A 440 10.68 11.69 -21.47
CA SER A 440 10.02 11.44 -20.21
C SER A 440 8.50 11.27 -20.36
N ASN A 441 7.83 12.21 -21.03
CA ASN A 441 6.38 12.19 -21.21
C ASN A 441 5.87 10.99 -22.00
N SER A 442 6.73 10.33 -22.77
CA SER A 442 6.40 9.14 -23.57
C SER A 442 6.80 7.81 -22.92
N THR A 443 7.38 7.86 -21.72
CA THR A 443 7.83 6.70 -20.94
C THR A 443 7.13 6.64 -19.58
N THR A 444 7.21 5.49 -18.92
CA THR A 444 6.68 5.31 -17.57
C THR A 444 7.58 5.98 -16.53
N ALA A 445 6.98 6.73 -15.61
CA ALA A 445 7.68 7.42 -14.53
C ALA A 445 7.82 6.54 -13.28
N ALA A 446 6.76 5.83 -12.88
CA ALA A 446 6.76 4.91 -11.75
C ALA A 446 5.87 3.71 -12.01
N ALA A 447 6.08 2.62 -11.31
CA ALA A 447 5.23 1.44 -11.35
C ALA A 447 5.06 0.85 -9.95
N VAL A 448 3.86 0.35 -9.63
CA VAL A 448 3.64 -0.42 -8.39
C VAL A 448 3.86 -1.89 -8.69
N VAL A 449 4.81 -2.49 -7.99
CA VAL A 449 5.21 -3.89 -8.13
C VAL A 449 4.74 -4.66 -6.91
N VAL A 450 3.95 -5.71 -7.14
CA VAL A 450 3.46 -6.60 -6.07
C VAL A 450 4.37 -7.82 -5.97
N GLY A 451 4.82 -8.13 -4.76
CA GLY A 451 5.68 -9.27 -4.47
C GLY A 451 7.01 -9.28 -5.24
N GLY A 452 7.47 -8.11 -5.71
CA GLY A 452 8.72 -7.93 -6.46
C GLY A 452 8.73 -8.45 -7.90
N GLU A 453 7.59 -8.97 -8.41
CA GLU A 453 7.55 -9.69 -9.70
C GLU A 453 6.60 -9.04 -10.71
N ILE A 454 5.37 -8.70 -10.30
CA ILE A 454 4.33 -8.19 -11.22
C ILE A 454 4.11 -6.70 -11.01
N SER A 455 4.24 -5.92 -12.09
CA SER A 455 3.82 -4.52 -12.10
C SER A 455 2.31 -4.43 -12.34
N ILE A 456 1.55 -4.03 -11.33
CA ILE A 456 0.08 -3.96 -11.40
C ILE A 456 -0.42 -2.60 -11.90
N MET A 457 0.42 -1.57 -11.75
CA MET A 457 0.10 -0.20 -12.14
C MET A 457 1.33 0.49 -12.68
N GLN A 458 1.10 1.39 -13.62
CA GLN A 458 2.11 2.29 -14.14
C GLN A 458 1.60 3.73 -14.11
N PHE A 459 2.51 4.64 -13.80
CA PHE A 459 2.23 6.06 -13.73
C PHE A 459 3.09 6.75 -14.78
N SER A 460 2.43 7.31 -15.79
CA SER A 460 2.99 8.31 -16.70
C SER A 460 2.32 9.66 -16.43
N LEU A 461 2.88 10.77 -16.90
CA LEU A 461 2.25 12.08 -16.69
C LEU A 461 0.79 12.12 -17.18
N MET A 462 0.54 11.52 -18.36
CA MET A 462 -0.81 11.47 -18.96
C MET A 462 -1.74 10.57 -18.15
N GLU A 463 -1.27 9.37 -17.79
CA GLU A 463 -2.05 8.40 -17.02
C GLU A 463 -2.39 8.93 -15.64
N THR A 464 -1.40 9.51 -14.94
CA THR A 464 -1.58 10.18 -13.66
C THR A 464 -2.64 11.27 -13.80
N THR A 465 -2.52 12.17 -14.78
CA THR A 465 -3.53 13.23 -15.00
C THR A 465 -4.94 12.67 -15.21
N HIS A 466 -5.07 11.60 -16.00
CA HIS A 466 -6.34 10.93 -16.24
C HIS A 466 -6.91 10.36 -14.94
N ILE A 467 -6.14 9.55 -14.21
CA ILE A 467 -6.51 8.99 -12.91
C ILE A 467 -6.94 10.08 -11.91
N LEU A 468 -6.23 11.21 -11.88
CA LEU A 468 -6.59 12.33 -10.99
C LEU A 468 -7.93 12.99 -11.36
N ILE A 469 -8.27 13.05 -12.64
CA ILE A 469 -9.55 13.59 -13.09
C ILE A 469 -10.69 12.65 -12.66
N TYR A 470 -10.54 11.34 -12.90
CA TYR A 470 -11.57 10.36 -12.57
C TYR A 470 -11.73 10.14 -11.06
N SER A 471 -10.66 10.28 -10.28
CA SER A 471 -10.74 10.26 -8.80
C SER A 471 -11.35 11.53 -8.19
N GLY A 472 -11.82 12.50 -9.00
CA GLY A 472 -12.48 13.72 -8.51
C GLY A 472 -11.52 14.78 -7.97
N SER A 473 -10.23 14.72 -8.33
CA SER A 473 -9.18 15.67 -7.95
C SER A 473 -8.77 16.58 -9.12
N VAL A 474 -9.77 17.11 -9.84
CA VAL A 474 -9.60 17.86 -11.10
C VAL A 474 -8.66 19.05 -10.96
N VAL A 475 -8.76 19.83 -9.87
CA VAL A 475 -7.89 21.00 -9.65
C VAL A 475 -6.42 20.61 -9.64
N PHE A 476 -6.08 19.52 -8.96
CA PHE A 476 -4.70 19.06 -8.89
C PHE A 476 -4.24 18.43 -10.21
N ALA A 477 -5.11 17.70 -10.92
CA ALA A 477 -4.83 17.20 -12.26
C ALA A 477 -4.41 18.33 -13.22
N VAL A 478 -5.15 19.46 -13.19
CA VAL A 478 -4.84 20.65 -14.00
C VAL A 478 -3.50 21.25 -13.60
N ILE A 479 -3.20 21.36 -12.30
CA ILE A 479 -1.93 21.87 -11.80
C ILE A 479 -0.77 21.00 -12.28
N VAL A 480 -0.83 19.68 -12.10
CA VAL A 480 0.23 18.75 -12.53
C VAL A 480 0.41 18.78 -14.05
N PHE A 481 -0.67 18.65 -14.80
CA PHE A 481 -0.62 18.69 -16.27
C PHE A 481 -0.04 20.02 -16.78
N PHE A 482 -0.46 21.15 -16.18
CA PHE A 482 0.03 22.45 -16.60
C PHE A 482 1.50 22.66 -16.23
N PHE A 483 1.90 22.46 -14.96
CA PHE A 483 3.25 22.79 -14.49
C PHE A 483 4.34 21.79 -14.92
N SER A 484 3.98 20.53 -15.15
CA SER A 484 4.92 19.47 -15.56
C SER A 484 4.79 19.13 -17.05
N GLY A 485 3.61 19.28 -17.64
CA GLY A 485 3.34 18.93 -19.02
C GLY A 485 3.45 20.09 -20.01
N VAL A 486 2.86 21.25 -19.72
CA VAL A 486 2.77 22.37 -20.69
C VAL A 486 3.80 23.46 -20.42
N TYR A 487 3.91 23.86 -19.17
CA TYR A 487 4.70 24.98 -18.71
C TYR A 487 6.18 24.90 -19.10
N PRO A 488 6.88 23.75 -18.97
CA PRO A 488 8.30 23.66 -19.34
C PRO A 488 8.55 23.95 -20.83
N TYR A 489 7.66 23.49 -21.72
CA TYR A 489 7.77 23.75 -23.16
C TYR A 489 7.51 25.22 -23.49
N VAL A 490 6.47 25.82 -22.89
CA VAL A 490 6.18 27.25 -23.05
C VAL A 490 7.36 28.09 -22.57
N LYS A 491 7.95 27.74 -21.41
CA LYS A 491 9.15 28.41 -20.88
C LYS A 491 10.31 28.35 -21.88
N LEU A 492 10.65 27.17 -22.39
CA LEU A 492 11.76 27.00 -23.34
C LEU A 492 11.51 27.76 -24.65
N LEU A 493 10.29 27.71 -25.19
CA LEU A 493 9.91 28.44 -26.40
C LEU A 493 10.02 29.96 -26.19
N CYS A 494 9.50 30.47 -25.07
CA CYS A 494 9.59 31.90 -24.73
C CYS A 494 11.04 32.35 -24.56
N ILE A 495 11.90 31.55 -23.92
CA ILE A 495 13.33 31.85 -23.82
C ILE A 495 13.94 31.96 -25.21
N LEU A 496 13.68 31.00 -26.10
CA LEU A 496 14.21 30.98 -27.46
C LEU A 496 13.77 32.21 -28.27
N VAL A 497 12.48 32.51 -28.26
CA VAL A 497 11.88 33.63 -29.01
C VAL A 497 12.34 34.98 -28.45
N CYS A 498 12.39 35.17 -27.14
CA CYS A 498 12.79 36.45 -26.55
C CYS A 498 14.30 36.73 -26.70
N THR A 499 15.15 35.70 -26.61
CA THR A 499 16.61 35.85 -26.71
C THR A 499 17.07 35.96 -28.17
N LEU A 500 16.79 34.94 -29.00
CA LEU A 500 17.22 34.89 -30.40
C LEU A 500 16.31 35.72 -31.32
N GLY A 501 15.01 35.80 -30.99
CA GLY A 501 13.99 36.47 -31.79
C GLY A 501 13.83 37.97 -31.51
N PHE A 502 13.86 38.42 -30.25
CA PHE A 502 13.64 39.83 -29.92
C PHE A 502 14.85 40.56 -29.32
N ARG A 503 15.96 39.86 -29.00
CA ARG A 503 17.13 40.42 -28.29
C ARG A 503 16.77 41.12 -26.97
N LYS A 504 15.68 40.72 -26.31
CA LYS A 504 15.25 41.28 -25.03
C LYS A 504 15.23 40.20 -23.95
N PRO A 505 16.40 39.70 -23.52
CA PRO A 505 16.47 38.64 -22.52
C PRO A 505 15.91 39.09 -21.16
N GLN A 506 15.95 40.40 -20.86
CA GLN A 506 15.47 40.96 -19.58
C GLN A 506 14.01 41.44 -19.63
N HIS A 507 13.20 40.97 -20.59
CA HIS A 507 11.77 41.28 -20.56
C HIS A 507 11.17 40.76 -19.24
N ALA A 508 10.32 41.57 -18.58
CA ALA A 508 9.73 41.22 -17.28
C ALA A 508 9.05 39.83 -17.29
N PHE A 509 8.47 39.48 -18.44
CA PHE A 509 7.86 38.17 -18.69
C PHE A 509 8.86 36.99 -18.62
N VAL A 510 10.06 37.12 -19.18
CA VAL A 510 11.08 36.04 -19.14
C VAL A 510 11.62 35.87 -17.71
N ARG A 511 11.78 36.98 -16.97
CA ARG A 511 12.16 36.92 -15.54
C ARG A 511 11.06 36.25 -14.71
N LEU A 512 9.80 36.57 -14.96
CA LEU A 512 8.66 35.93 -14.28
C LEU A 512 8.60 34.42 -14.56
N LEU A 513 8.78 34.02 -15.83
CA LEU A 513 8.80 32.61 -16.24
C LEU A 513 9.96 31.82 -15.60
N ASP A 514 11.11 32.46 -15.40
CA ASP A 514 12.22 31.80 -14.72
C ASP A 514 11.96 31.62 -13.22
N CYS A 515 11.43 32.64 -12.55
CA CYS A 515 11.04 32.57 -11.14
C CYS A 515 9.94 31.55 -10.85
N THR A 516 9.02 31.33 -11.80
CA THR A 516 7.93 30.35 -11.66
C THR A 516 8.33 28.95 -12.13
N GLY A 517 9.50 28.77 -12.75
CA GLY A 517 9.99 27.47 -13.21
C GLY A 517 10.25 26.44 -12.10
N LYS A 518 10.43 26.88 -10.85
CA LYS A 518 10.54 25.98 -9.69
C LYS A 518 9.29 25.13 -9.44
N PHE A 519 8.12 25.58 -9.90
CA PHE A 519 6.87 24.82 -9.74
C PHE A 519 6.80 23.56 -10.61
N SER A 520 7.72 23.39 -11.57
CA SER A 520 7.88 22.12 -12.30
C SER A 520 8.33 20.96 -11.40
N PHE A 521 8.85 21.22 -10.18
CA PHE A 521 9.12 20.18 -9.18
C PHE A 521 7.88 19.71 -8.41
N ILE A 522 6.71 20.32 -8.58
CA ILE A 522 5.48 19.91 -7.87
C ILE A 522 5.22 18.41 -8.08
N ASP A 523 5.32 17.91 -9.31
CA ASP A 523 5.08 16.51 -9.62
C ASP A 523 6.13 15.58 -9.00
N THR A 524 7.41 15.98 -9.00
CA THR A 524 8.47 15.26 -8.30
C THR A 524 8.19 15.12 -6.81
N PHE A 525 7.80 16.22 -6.15
CA PHE A 525 7.49 16.20 -4.72
C PHE A 525 6.20 15.44 -4.42
N ALA A 526 5.17 15.59 -5.26
CA ALA A 526 3.91 14.87 -5.10
C ALA A 526 4.12 13.36 -5.21
N MET A 527 4.93 12.92 -6.18
CA MET A 527 5.29 11.52 -6.34
C MET A 527 6.05 10.97 -5.12
N VAL A 528 7.03 11.71 -4.58
CA VAL A 528 7.74 11.32 -3.34
C VAL A 528 6.80 11.16 -2.14
N VAL A 529 5.84 12.08 -1.99
CA VAL A 529 4.82 12.00 -0.92
C VAL A 529 3.88 10.81 -1.15
N MET A 530 3.44 10.58 -2.38
CA MET A 530 2.56 9.44 -2.69
C MET A 530 3.24 8.09 -2.50
N VAL A 531 4.53 7.94 -2.87
CA VAL A 531 5.30 6.71 -2.68
C VAL A 531 5.29 6.26 -1.22
N GLY A 532 5.54 7.19 -0.28
CA GLY A 532 5.54 6.86 1.15
C GLY A 532 4.18 6.39 1.69
N GLY A 533 3.08 6.81 1.06
CA GLY A 533 1.73 6.39 1.44
C GLY A 533 1.27 5.07 0.81
N LEU A 534 1.86 4.67 -0.31
CA LEU A 534 1.48 3.46 -1.06
C LEU A 534 2.39 2.26 -0.77
N GLU A 535 3.58 2.48 -0.24
CA GLU A 535 4.57 1.43 -0.02
C GLU A 535 4.25 0.55 1.20
N LEU A 536 3.87 -0.69 0.92
CA LEU A 536 3.74 -1.77 1.90
C LEU A 536 4.94 -2.69 1.74
N SER A 537 5.95 -2.51 2.60
CA SER A 537 7.23 -3.21 2.54
C SER A 537 7.04 -4.72 2.35
N GLY A 538 7.58 -5.28 1.25
CA GLY A 538 7.50 -6.70 0.92
C GLY A 538 6.16 -7.18 0.34
N ILE A 539 5.12 -6.34 0.28
CA ILE A 539 3.82 -6.65 -0.34
C ILE A 539 3.66 -5.87 -1.65
N ALA A 540 3.68 -4.55 -1.57
CA ALA A 540 3.49 -3.64 -2.70
C ALA A 540 4.52 -2.52 -2.63
N GLU A 541 5.44 -2.50 -3.59
CA GLU A 541 6.59 -1.59 -3.64
C GLU A 541 6.48 -0.67 -4.86
N VAL A 542 6.79 0.61 -4.69
CA VAL A 542 6.75 1.57 -5.80
C VAL A 542 8.15 1.71 -6.39
N HIS A 543 8.31 1.21 -7.62
CA HIS A 543 9.57 1.31 -8.36
C HIS A 543 9.58 2.54 -9.25
N ILE A 544 10.59 3.39 -9.05
CA ILE A 544 10.82 4.59 -9.86
C ILE A 544 11.54 4.18 -11.15
N ARG A 545 10.95 4.52 -12.29
CA ARG A 545 11.41 4.10 -13.62
C ARG A 545 12.27 5.18 -14.30
N PRO A 546 13.05 4.83 -15.34
CA PRO A 546 13.93 5.76 -16.05
C PRO A 546 13.25 7.06 -16.53
N GLY A 547 11.98 6.98 -16.93
CA GLY A 547 11.22 8.14 -17.39
C GLY A 547 11.13 9.28 -16.38
N PHE A 548 11.08 8.97 -15.08
CA PHE A 548 11.07 9.98 -14.02
C PHE A 548 12.42 10.66 -13.84
N TYR A 549 13.53 9.91 -13.97
CA TYR A 549 14.86 10.50 -13.91
C TYR A 549 15.12 11.43 -15.11
N CYS A 550 14.61 11.07 -16.30
CA CYS A 550 14.61 11.96 -17.46
C CYS A 550 13.82 13.25 -17.20
N PHE A 551 12.64 13.16 -16.57
CA PHE A 551 11.85 14.33 -16.16
C PHE A 551 12.64 15.25 -15.22
N LEU A 552 13.24 14.66 -14.18
CA LEU A 552 13.96 15.38 -13.15
C LEU A 552 15.18 16.11 -13.73
N PHE A 553 15.95 15.42 -14.57
CA PHE A 553 17.10 16.01 -15.25
C PHE A 553 16.69 17.10 -16.23
N ALA A 554 15.60 16.89 -17.00
CA ALA A 554 15.07 17.91 -17.90
C ALA A 554 14.62 19.16 -17.12
N THR A 555 13.95 18.99 -15.98
CA THR A 555 13.49 20.09 -15.12
C THR A 555 14.67 20.92 -14.62
N ILE A 556 15.72 20.27 -14.09
CA ILE A 556 16.97 20.96 -13.68
C ILE A 556 17.59 21.70 -14.88
N LEU A 557 17.63 21.07 -16.05
CA LEU A 557 18.18 21.67 -17.26
C LEU A 557 17.37 22.91 -17.70
N THR A 558 16.04 22.92 -17.58
CA THR A 558 15.22 24.10 -17.89
C THR A 558 15.48 25.28 -16.95
N ILE A 559 15.77 25.03 -15.66
CA ILE A 559 16.16 26.06 -14.69
C ILE A 559 17.56 26.59 -15.02
N PHE A 560 18.48 25.69 -15.38
CA PHE A 560 19.82 26.08 -15.82
C PHE A 560 19.78 26.94 -17.09
N VAL A 561 18.97 26.56 -18.09
CA VAL A 561 18.77 27.31 -19.34
C VAL A 561 18.21 28.71 -19.06
N GLY A 562 17.21 28.83 -18.20
CA GLY A 562 16.64 30.13 -17.82
C GLY A 562 17.67 31.05 -17.17
N ASN A 563 18.43 30.52 -16.20
CA ASN A 563 19.52 31.25 -15.57
C ASN A 563 20.63 31.63 -16.56
N TYR A 564 21.02 30.73 -17.46
CA TYR A 564 22.01 31.01 -18.49
C TYR A 564 21.55 32.14 -19.41
N ALA A 565 20.31 32.09 -19.90
CA ALA A 565 19.71 33.10 -20.75
C ALA A 565 19.63 34.48 -20.06
N LEU A 566 19.22 34.52 -18.79
CA LEU A 566 19.04 35.76 -18.04
C LEU A 566 20.36 36.39 -17.59
N TYR A 567 21.32 35.60 -17.10
CA TYR A 567 22.51 36.12 -16.42
C TYR A 567 23.79 36.07 -17.25
N LEU A 568 23.98 35.02 -18.07
CA LEU A 568 25.24 34.77 -18.77
C LEU A 568 25.20 35.17 -20.25
N TRP A 569 24.11 34.90 -20.95
CA TRP A 569 23.98 35.14 -22.39
C TRP A 569 24.15 36.63 -22.77
N ARG A 570 25.14 36.95 -23.61
CA ARG A 570 25.50 38.31 -24.01
C ARG A 570 25.82 39.27 -22.86
N ARG A 571 26.43 38.77 -21.79
CA ARG A 571 26.94 39.60 -20.69
C ARG A 571 27.94 40.66 -21.21
N ASN A 572 27.80 41.89 -20.72
CA ASN A 572 28.61 43.08 -21.08
C ASN A 572 28.49 43.52 -22.56
N THR A 573 27.28 43.49 -23.12
CA THR A 573 27.02 43.92 -24.50
C THR A 573 25.92 44.99 -24.56
N SER A 574 25.87 45.77 -25.64
CA SER A 574 24.89 46.85 -25.86
C SER A 574 23.45 46.40 -25.76
N VAL A 575 23.17 45.14 -26.13
CA VAL A 575 21.86 44.48 -26.00
C VAL A 575 21.32 44.50 -24.55
N ARG A 576 22.20 44.53 -23.54
CA ARG A 576 21.82 44.63 -22.12
C ARG A 576 21.92 46.05 -21.55
N LEU A 577 22.66 46.96 -22.20
CA LEU A 577 22.87 48.34 -21.74
C LEU A 577 21.70 49.25 -22.13
N ASP A 578 21.16 49.10 -23.34
CA ASP A 578 20.02 49.91 -23.82
C ASP A 578 18.76 49.75 -22.95
N GLN A 579 18.62 48.66 -22.22
CA GLN A 579 17.46 48.42 -21.35
C GLN A 579 17.56 49.11 -19.98
N LYS A 580 18.76 49.60 -19.59
CA LYS A 580 18.95 50.38 -18.34
C LYS A 580 18.65 51.87 -18.55
N CYS A 581 18.70 52.35 -19.79
CA CYS A 581 18.39 53.73 -20.19
C CYS A 581 17.04 53.79 -20.93
N SER A 582 15.94 53.69 -20.18
CA SER A 582 14.65 54.22 -20.64
C SER A 582 14.14 55.17 -19.55
N PRO A 583 13.98 56.48 -19.85
CA PRO A 583 13.76 57.51 -18.85
C PRO A 583 12.30 57.54 -18.38
N SER A 584 12.12 57.56 -17.07
CA SER A 584 10.99 58.25 -16.44
C SER A 584 11.60 59.40 -15.62
N GLU A 585 11.80 60.54 -16.27
CA GLU A 585 12.35 61.80 -15.74
C GLU A 585 11.19 62.70 -15.20
N PRO A 586 11.43 63.73 -14.37
CA PRO A 586 12.27 64.86 -14.75
C PRO A 586 13.28 65.37 -13.71
N SER A 587 14.28 66.01 -14.28
CA SER A 587 15.29 66.92 -13.74
C SER A 587 14.78 68.02 -12.81
N HIS A 588 15.57 68.32 -11.77
CA HIS A 588 15.80 69.67 -11.21
C HIS A 588 17.30 69.73 -10.85
N SER A 589 18.12 70.28 -11.75
CA SER A 589 18.64 71.65 -11.76
C SER A 589 19.81 71.87 -10.79
N GLU A 590 21.02 71.94 -11.36
CA GLU A 590 22.19 72.64 -10.80
C GLU A 590 21.81 74.09 -10.44
N ASN A 591 22.12 74.49 -9.21
CA ASN A 591 22.75 75.76 -8.80
C ASN A 591 22.80 75.79 -7.27
N ASP A 592 24.01 75.80 -6.69
CA ASP A 592 24.50 76.92 -5.89
C ASP A 592 25.91 76.62 -5.36
N VAL A 593 26.83 77.51 -5.74
CA VAL A 593 28.20 77.64 -5.23
C VAL A 593 28.20 78.68 -4.11
N VAL A 594 29.16 78.57 -3.18
CA VAL A 594 29.51 79.43 -2.04
C VAL A 594 28.82 78.95 -0.75
N GLU A 595 29.52 78.41 0.26
CA GLU A 595 30.41 79.13 1.16
C GLU A 595 31.25 78.15 2.00
N ALA A 596 32.48 78.54 2.29
CA ALA A 596 33.44 77.77 3.06
C ALA A 596 33.12 77.85 4.56
N GLU A 597 33.08 76.72 5.26
CA GLU A 597 33.65 76.63 6.62
C GLU A 597 33.73 75.18 7.14
N ARG A 598 34.89 74.89 7.73
CA ARG A 598 35.22 73.82 8.70
C ARG A 598 35.45 72.40 8.20
N ASP A 599 36.73 72.13 7.96
CA ASP A 599 37.41 70.89 8.33
C ASP A 599 37.07 70.50 9.79
N ASP A 600 36.36 69.38 9.97
CA ASP A 600 36.49 68.41 11.08
C ASP A 600 35.30 67.39 11.05
N GLU A 601 35.17 66.56 10.00
CA GLU A 601 34.21 65.44 10.04
C GLU A 601 34.55 64.22 9.15
N LEU A 602 35.84 63.91 8.94
CA LEU A 602 36.26 62.82 8.05
C LEU A 602 36.41 61.43 8.71
N ASP A 603 36.30 61.28 10.04
CA ASP A 603 36.49 59.98 10.72
C ASP A 603 35.22 59.29 11.24
N THR A 604 34.10 60.00 11.39
CA THR A 604 32.84 59.46 11.94
C THR A 604 31.98 58.72 10.91
N ASN A 605 32.08 59.06 9.61
CA ASN A 605 31.30 58.42 8.55
C ASN A 605 31.85 57.04 8.12
N SER A 606 33.16 56.81 8.20
CA SER A 606 33.79 55.51 7.91
C SER A 606 33.43 54.43 8.95
N SER A 607 33.36 54.81 10.23
CA SER A 607 32.99 53.92 11.35
C SER A 607 31.48 53.60 11.38
N LYS A 608 30.62 54.58 11.08
CA LYS A 608 29.17 54.36 10.92
C LYS A 608 28.85 53.47 9.72
N GLY A 609 29.54 53.66 8.58
CA GLY A 609 29.39 52.81 7.39
C GLY A 609 29.76 51.34 7.68
N LYS A 610 30.92 51.10 8.31
CA LYS A 610 31.37 49.75 8.70
C LYS A 610 30.45 49.07 9.71
N LYS A 611 29.92 49.80 10.71
CA LYS A 611 28.92 49.26 11.66
C LYS A 611 27.59 48.92 10.98
N CYS A 612 27.16 49.74 10.03
CA CYS A 612 25.91 49.52 9.29
C CYS A 612 26.01 48.29 8.36
N ASP A 613 27.16 48.10 7.70
CA ASP A 613 27.42 46.90 6.90
C ASP A 613 27.58 45.64 7.75
N LEU A 614 28.30 45.71 8.89
CA LEU A 614 28.42 44.58 9.82
C LEU A 614 27.04 44.16 10.37
N MET A 615 26.21 45.11 10.79
CA MET A 615 24.86 44.81 11.29
C MET A 615 23.98 44.20 10.20
N ARG A 616 24.10 44.64 8.95
CA ARG A 616 23.40 44.05 7.79
C ARG A 616 23.89 42.63 7.49
N PHE A 617 25.19 42.35 7.64
CA PHE A 617 25.76 41.00 7.52
C PHE A 617 25.26 40.07 8.63
N VAL A 618 25.25 40.53 9.89
CA VAL A 618 24.74 39.77 11.03
C VAL A 618 23.25 39.44 10.84
N LEU A 619 22.45 40.42 10.42
CA LEU A 619 21.02 40.21 10.19
C LEU A 619 20.73 39.20 9.06
N ARG A 620 21.55 39.21 7.99
CA ARG A 620 21.49 38.20 6.92
C ARG A 620 21.89 36.81 7.41
N GLY A 621 22.94 36.72 8.22
CA GLY A 621 23.36 35.47 8.84
C GLY A 621 22.28 34.88 9.74
N LEU A 622 21.61 35.73 10.54
CA LEU A 622 20.52 35.32 11.42
C LEU A 622 19.29 34.85 10.65
N ASN A 623 18.92 35.53 9.56
CA ASN A 623 17.85 35.11 8.66
C ASN A 623 18.17 33.78 7.96
N GLY A 624 19.42 33.61 7.50
CA GLY A 624 19.90 32.36 6.93
C GLY A 624 19.87 31.20 7.92
N ALA A 625 20.30 31.43 9.16
CA ALA A 625 20.24 30.43 10.23
C ALA A 625 18.80 30.04 10.59
N ALA A 626 17.90 31.02 10.74
CA ALA A 626 16.49 30.76 10.99
C ALA A 626 15.83 29.96 9.86
N THR A 627 16.17 30.30 8.61
CA THR A 627 15.73 29.57 7.41
C THR A 627 16.23 28.12 7.41
N ALA A 628 17.53 27.93 7.66
CA ALA A 628 18.13 26.61 7.73
C ALA A 628 17.47 25.76 8.81
N VAL A 629 17.21 26.32 10.00
CA VAL A 629 16.53 25.58 11.07
C VAL A 629 15.12 25.17 10.65
N CYS A 630 14.31 26.08 10.11
CA CYS A 630 12.93 25.77 9.70
C CYS A 630 12.88 24.62 8.68
N VAL A 631 13.83 24.61 7.75
CA VAL A 631 13.90 23.63 6.67
C VAL A 631 14.62 22.34 7.07
N LEU A 632 15.65 22.38 7.91
CA LEU A 632 16.35 21.18 8.38
C LEU A 632 15.48 20.36 9.34
N LEU A 633 14.58 21.01 10.10
CA LEU A 633 13.67 20.30 11.00
C LEU A 633 12.80 19.29 10.24
N MET A 634 12.23 19.63 9.09
CA MET A 634 11.40 18.69 8.31
C MET A 634 12.20 17.51 7.70
N TRP A 635 13.53 17.62 7.61
CA TRP A 635 14.38 16.57 7.05
C TRP A 635 14.70 15.46 8.05
N PHE A 636 14.84 15.81 9.33
CA PHE A 636 15.23 14.87 10.38
C PHE A 636 14.13 14.55 11.39
N ILE A 637 13.07 15.36 11.43
CA ILE A 637 11.90 15.12 12.27
C ILE A 637 10.73 14.71 11.38
N PRO A 638 9.94 13.69 11.77
CA PRO A 638 8.79 13.26 10.99
C PRO A 638 7.84 14.42 10.66
N CYS A 639 7.58 14.58 9.37
CA CYS A 639 6.79 15.69 8.83
C CYS A 639 5.42 15.22 8.29
N LEU A 640 5.30 13.93 7.98
CA LEU A 640 4.10 13.29 7.45
C LEU A 640 3.80 12.00 8.23
N ARG A 641 2.53 11.78 8.54
CA ARG A 641 2.02 10.57 9.17
C ARG A 641 1.09 9.85 8.19
N TYR A 642 1.38 8.60 7.88
CA TYR A 642 0.51 7.74 7.06
C TYR A 642 -0.23 6.76 7.95
N ASN A 643 -1.56 6.74 7.80
CA ASN A 643 -2.45 5.80 8.47
C ASN A 643 -3.09 4.88 7.42
N VAL A 644 -3.04 3.58 7.67
CA VAL A 644 -3.73 2.57 6.87
C VAL A 644 -4.95 2.10 7.65
N GLY A 645 -6.11 2.05 7.00
CA GLY A 645 -7.36 1.54 7.55
C GLY A 645 -7.89 0.31 6.78
N GLY A 646 -9.05 -0.19 7.20
CA GLY A 646 -9.63 -1.44 6.68
C GLY A 646 -8.89 -2.68 7.19
N LEU A 647 -9.08 -3.83 6.54
CA LEU A 647 -8.39 -5.08 6.87
C LEU A 647 -6.86 -4.95 6.78
N ALA A 648 -6.36 -4.05 5.94
CA ALA A 648 -4.94 -3.76 5.86
C ALA A 648 -4.33 -3.18 7.14
N SER A 649 -5.13 -2.56 8.03
CA SER A 649 -4.64 -2.13 9.35
C SER A 649 -4.28 -3.31 10.25
N VAL A 650 -4.74 -4.53 9.93
CA VAL A 650 -4.32 -5.76 10.62
C VAL A 650 -2.87 -6.09 10.27
N VAL A 651 -2.49 -5.89 9.00
CA VAL A 651 -1.14 -6.13 8.50
C VAL A 651 -0.19 -5.01 8.93
N GLN A 652 -0.68 -3.77 8.93
CA GLN A 652 0.09 -2.59 9.32
C GLN A 652 -0.70 -1.74 10.35
N PRO A 653 -0.69 -2.13 11.63
CA PRO A 653 -1.48 -1.45 12.67
C PRO A 653 -0.89 -0.09 13.07
N ASP A 654 0.43 0.06 12.97
CA ASP A 654 1.12 1.28 13.39
C ASP A 654 1.15 2.34 12.28
N SER A 655 0.83 3.58 12.65
CA SER A 655 0.99 4.73 11.77
C SER A 655 2.47 4.96 11.44
N ARG A 656 2.79 5.14 10.16
CA ARG A 656 4.17 5.43 9.74
C ARG A 656 4.41 6.94 9.76
N ASP A 657 5.21 7.37 10.72
CA ASP A 657 5.72 8.74 10.81
C ASP A 657 7.01 8.83 9.99
N MET A 658 6.98 9.57 8.89
CA MET A 658 8.10 9.69 7.97
C MET A 658 8.66 11.12 7.93
N ALA A 659 9.99 11.22 7.94
CA ALA A 659 10.70 12.47 7.64
C ALA A 659 11.00 12.58 6.13
N MET A 660 11.31 13.79 5.65
CA MET A 660 11.65 13.98 4.22
C MET A 660 12.90 13.17 3.80
N PHE A 661 13.84 12.94 4.72
CA PHE A 661 15.01 12.10 4.46
C PHE A 661 14.60 10.66 4.14
N GLU A 662 13.71 10.07 4.94
CA GLU A 662 13.25 8.69 4.74
C GLU A 662 12.50 8.55 3.42
N LEU A 663 11.58 9.48 3.12
CA LEU A 663 10.81 9.50 1.87
C LEU A 663 11.68 9.59 0.61
N THR A 664 12.84 10.23 0.70
CA THR A 664 13.74 10.42 -0.45
C THR A 664 14.91 9.44 -0.47
N SER A 665 15.14 8.70 0.61
CA SER A 665 16.28 7.78 0.76
C SER A 665 16.27 6.59 -0.21
N GLY A 666 15.11 6.24 -0.77
CA GLY A 666 14.97 5.16 -1.74
C GLY A 666 15.73 5.39 -3.06
N SER A 667 16.09 6.64 -3.39
CA SER A 667 16.89 6.96 -4.56
C SER A 667 17.86 8.12 -4.28
N PHE A 668 19.16 7.85 -4.45
CA PHE A 668 20.22 8.85 -4.25
C PHE A 668 20.01 10.11 -5.12
N THR A 669 19.50 9.95 -6.34
CA THR A 669 19.25 11.07 -7.24
C THR A 669 18.13 11.97 -6.72
N ILE A 670 17.03 11.39 -6.24
CA ILE A 670 15.89 12.14 -5.68
C ILE A 670 16.32 12.84 -4.39
N LEU A 671 16.98 12.11 -3.49
CA LEU A 671 17.56 12.65 -2.27
C LEU A 671 18.41 13.90 -2.55
N THR A 672 19.34 13.81 -3.51
CA THR A 672 20.24 14.91 -3.86
C THR A 672 19.48 16.13 -4.40
N VAL A 673 18.51 15.92 -5.29
CA VAL A 673 17.75 17.02 -5.90
C VAL A 673 16.80 17.67 -4.91
N CYS A 674 16.09 16.88 -4.10
CA CYS A 674 15.23 17.39 -3.05
C CYS A 674 16.06 18.18 -2.01
N PHE A 675 17.21 17.66 -1.58
CA PHE A 675 18.08 18.36 -0.64
C PHE A 675 18.61 19.67 -1.21
N LEU A 676 19.07 19.66 -2.47
CA LEU A 676 19.59 20.85 -3.13
C LEU A 676 18.52 21.95 -3.29
N THR A 677 17.30 21.57 -3.69
CA THR A 677 16.23 22.53 -4.00
C THR A 677 15.43 23.00 -2.79
N THR A 678 15.36 22.18 -1.73
CA THR A 678 14.59 22.48 -0.52
C THR A 678 15.44 22.93 0.65
N VAL A 679 16.74 22.58 0.71
CA VAL A 679 17.66 22.95 1.82
C VAL A 679 18.72 23.94 1.36
N LEU A 680 19.57 23.51 0.42
CA LEU A 680 20.74 24.30 0.03
C LEU A 680 20.33 25.60 -0.68
N ALA A 681 19.41 25.54 -1.64
CA ALA A 681 18.97 26.71 -2.38
C ALA A 681 18.25 27.75 -1.50
N PRO A 682 17.30 27.39 -0.60
CA PRO A 682 16.68 28.35 0.30
C PRO A 682 17.66 28.96 1.30
N PHE A 683 18.61 28.18 1.82
CA PHE A 683 19.68 28.69 2.68
C PHE A 683 20.56 29.71 1.96
N LEU A 684 21.04 29.36 0.76
CA LEU A 684 21.83 30.27 -0.07
C LEU A 684 21.02 31.51 -0.45
N PHE A 685 19.73 31.36 -0.77
CA PHE A 685 18.85 32.48 -1.05
C PHE A 685 18.74 33.41 0.16
N ALA A 686 18.48 32.89 1.36
CA ALA A 686 18.34 33.71 2.58
C ALA A 686 19.60 34.52 2.93
N ILE A 687 20.80 33.97 2.69
CA ILE A 687 22.09 34.67 2.93
C ILE A 687 22.39 35.69 1.83
N THR A 688 22.16 35.30 0.57
CA THR A 688 22.55 36.11 -0.59
C THR A 688 21.50 37.14 -1.00
N TYR A 689 20.29 37.08 -0.45
CA TYR A 689 19.23 38.06 -0.70
C TYR A 689 19.68 39.46 -0.23
N PRO A 690 19.54 40.51 -1.06
CA PRO A 690 18.88 40.58 -2.38
C PRO A 690 19.83 40.42 -3.61
N ASN A 691 21.13 40.19 -3.42
CA ASN A 691 22.14 40.39 -4.45
C ASN A 691 22.26 39.25 -5.48
N CYS A 692 21.90 38.01 -5.12
CA CYS A 692 21.93 36.87 -6.03
C CYS A 692 20.51 36.42 -6.37
N SER A 693 20.02 36.79 -7.55
CA SER A 693 18.68 36.40 -8.03
C SER A 693 18.65 35.01 -8.68
N VAL A 694 19.81 34.38 -8.93
CA VAL A 694 19.91 33.01 -9.43
C VAL A 694 19.30 32.03 -8.43
N THR A 695 19.64 32.14 -7.15
CA THR A 695 19.18 31.23 -6.08
C THR A 695 17.66 31.22 -5.88
N ALA A 696 16.96 32.28 -6.30
CA ALA A 696 15.50 32.36 -6.24
C ALA A 696 14.82 31.31 -7.14
N SER A 697 15.40 31.01 -8.31
CA SER A 697 14.87 30.04 -9.27
C SER A 697 15.04 28.57 -8.82
N TRP A 698 15.95 28.32 -7.88
CA TRP A 698 16.26 26.99 -7.34
C TRP A 698 15.57 26.70 -6.00
N CYS A 699 15.06 27.73 -5.33
CA CYS A 699 14.39 27.64 -4.03
C CYS A 699 12.96 27.11 -4.21
N ALA A 700 12.80 25.78 -4.14
CA ALA A 700 11.53 25.08 -4.43
C ALA A 700 10.77 24.63 -3.16
N ALA A 701 11.03 25.24 -2.01
CA ALA A 701 10.33 24.93 -0.75
C ALA A 701 8.81 25.20 -0.82
N ASP A 702 8.41 26.16 -1.66
CA ASP A 702 7.01 26.47 -1.93
C ASP A 702 6.34 25.43 -2.84
N ALA A 703 7.04 24.95 -3.86
CA ALA A 703 6.58 23.82 -4.67
C ALA A 703 6.40 22.55 -3.82
N LEU A 704 7.34 22.25 -2.90
CA LEU A 704 7.19 21.17 -1.92
C LEU A 704 5.97 21.38 -1.04
N SER A 705 5.75 22.60 -0.54
CA SER A 705 4.62 22.91 0.32
C SER A 705 3.28 22.66 -0.36
N VAL A 706 3.15 23.10 -1.62
CA VAL A 706 1.97 22.84 -2.46
C VAL A 706 1.79 21.35 -2.69
N ALA A 707 2.87 20.62 -3.00
CA ALA A 707 2.83 19.18 -3.24
C ALA A 707 2.41 18.39 -1.99
N CYS A 708 2.89 18.77 -0.80
CA CYS A 708 2.47 18.12 0.45
C CYS A 708 0.97 18.33 0.70
N ILE A 709 0.45 19.56 0.54
CA ILE A 709 -0.98 19.84 0.72
C ILE A 709 -1.80 19.04 -0.31
N ALA A 710 -1.37 19.02 -1.57
CA ALA A 710 -2.05 18.27 -2.63
C ALA A 710 -2.04 16.76 -2.37
N GLY A 711 -0.89 16.20 -1.99
CA GLY A 711 -0.73 14.77 -1.69
C GLY A 711 -1.64 14.31 -0.55
N LEU A 712 -1.79 15.12 0.51
CA LEU A 712 -2.70 14.83 1.62
C LEU A 712 -4.16 14.73 1.17
N VAL A 713 -4.60 15.65 0.31
CA VAL A 713 -5.99 15.68 -0.21
C VAL A 713 -6.23 14.56 -1.21
N GLN A 714 -5.20 14.15 -1.95
CA GLN A 714 -5.32 13.18 -3.03
C GLN A 714 -5.24 11.73 -2.55
N LEU A 715 -4.38 11.39 -1.59
CA LEU A 715 -4.02 9.99 -1.29
C LEU A 715 -5.25 9.09 -1.05
N GLY A 716 -6.21 9.55 -0.23
CA GLY A 716 -7.43 8.79 0.05
C GLY A 716 -8.30 8.58 -1.18
N LYS A 717 -8.53 9.63 -1.99
CA LYS A 717 -9.32 9.55 -3.23
C LYS A 717 -8.66 8.67 -4.28
N PHE A 718 -7.35 8.76 -4.38
CA PHE A 718 -6.55 7.99 -5.33
C PHE A 718 -6.58 6.50 -4.99
N VAL A 719 -6.42 6.15 -3.71
CA VAL A 719 -6.52 4.77 -3.23
C VAL A 719 -7.92 4.21 -3.47
N SER A 720 -8.97 4.96 -3.13
CA SER A 720 -10.35 4.57 -3.39
C SER A 720 -10.60 4.29 -4.88
N TYR A 721 -10.08 5.14 -5.78
CA TYR A 721 -10.22 4.95 -7.22
C TYR A 721 -9.46 3.70 -7.73
N ILE A 722 -8.26 3.44 -7.22
CA ILE A 722 -7.44 2.29 -7.65
C ILE A 722 -8.08 0.96 -7.25
N ILE A 723 -8.56 0.88 -6.01
CA ILE A 723 -9.06 -0.39 -5.45
C ILE A 723 -10.52 -0.64 -5.86
N GLY A 724 -11.29 0.44 -6.10
CA GLY A 724 -12.69 0.39 -6.51
C GLY A 724 -13.65 0.90 -5.43
N GLU A 725 -14.81 1.39 -5.85
CA GLU A 725 -15.86 1.84 -4.93
C GLU A 725 -16.37 0.67 -4.07
N GLY A 726 -16.49 0.88 -2.75
CA GLY A 726 -16.93 -0.13 -1.79
C GLY A 726 -15.83 -0.98 -1.14
N MET A 727 -14.56 -0.76 -1.50
CA MET A 727 -13.41 -1.53 -0.99
C MET A 727 -12.74 -0.92 0.26
N GLU A 728 -13.39 0.06 0.91
CA GLU A 728 -12.89 0.73 2.11
C GLU A 728 -12.70 -0.24 3.30
N ALA A 729 -13.49 -1.32 3.35
CA ALA A 729 -13.33 -2.38 4.34
C ALA A 729 -12.00 -3.13 4.19
N ILE A 730 -11.38 -3.13 3.00
CA ILE A 730 -10.16 -3.88 2.70
C ILE A 730 -8.92 -3.00 2.90
N TYR A 731 -8.91 -1.81 2.32
CA TYR A 731 -7.76 -0.90 2.39
C TYR A 731 -8.18 0.54 2.23
N THR A 732 -7.75 1.38 3.17
CA THR A 732 -7.78 2.84 3.04
C THR A 732 -6.42 3.41 3.43
N ALA A 733 -6.02 4.52 2.81
CA ALA A 733 -4.80 5.24 3.19
C ALA A 733 -5.09 6.72 3.36
N GLU A 734 -4.72 7.25 4.52
CA GLU A 734 -4.81 8.66 4.84
C GLU A 734 -3.44 9.19 5.23
N ALA A 735 -3.15 10.44 4.86
CA ALA A 735 -1.94 11.12 5.28
C ALA A 735 -2.29 12.37 6.09
N LYS A 736 -1.48 12.67 7.13
CA LYS A 736 -1.63 13.84 8.00
C LYS A 736 -0.32 14.62 8.07
N LEU A 737 -0.44 15.94 8.11
CA LEU A 737 0.68 16.85 8.25
C LEU A 737 1.10 16.98 9.72
N LEU A 738 2.40 16.86 10.00
CA LEU A 738 2.97 17.07 11.33
C LEU A 738 3.54 18.48 11.49
N TRP A 739 3.86 18.85 12.73
CA TRP A 739 4.26 20.20 13.08
C TRP A 739 5.50 20.76 12.34
N PRO A 740 6.52 19.96 11.93
CA PRO A 740 7.71 20.51 11.26
C PRO A 740 7.42 21.18 9.92
N MET A 741 6.26 20.92 9.31
CA MET A 741 5.83 21.58 8.07
C MET A 741 5.28 22.99 8.28
N TYR A 742 4.72 23.33 9.46
CA TYR A 742 4.17 24.67 9.70
C TYR A 742 5.22 25.79 9.62
N PRO A 743 6.44 25.64 10.21
CA PRO A 743 7.53 26.59 10.01
C PRO A 743 7.92 26.77 8.54
N VAL A 744 7.90 25.69 7.75
CA VAL A 744 8.21 25.74 6.31
C VAL A 744 7.16 26.56 5.56
N PHE A 745 5.87 26.37 5.86
CA PHE A 745 4.80 27.18 5.29
C PHE A 745 4.93 28.67 5.66
N ALA A 746 5.20 28.97 6.93
CA ALA A 746 5.42 30.34 7.38
C ALA A 746 6.61 30.99 6.65
N PHE A 747 7.70 30.23 6.48
CA PHE A 747 8.88 30.66 5.73
C PHE A 747 8.57 30.93 4.26
N VAL A 748 7.84 30.05 3.59
CA VAL A 748 7.44 30.22 2.20
C VAL A 748 6.60 31.48 2.01
N ILE A 749 5.61 31.71 2.89
CA ILE A 749 4.78 32.92 2.87
C ILE A 749 5.66 34.17 3.05
N TRP A 750 6.58 34.14 4.02
CA TRP A 750 7.52 35.23 4.27
C TRP A 750 8.41 35.53 3.05
N GLN A 751 8.91 34.49 2.38
CA GLN A 751 9.70 34.66 1.15
C GLN A 751 8.90 35.34 0.03
N TRP A 752 7.65 34.93 -0.19
CA TRP A 752 6.79 35.55 -1.20
C TRP A 752 6.49 37.01 -0.89
N ILE A 753 6.27 37.36 0.38
CA ILE A 753 6.10 38.76 0.82
C ILE A 753 7.34 39.58 0.46
N LEU A 754 8.55 39.08 0.77
CA LEU A 754 9.81 39.78 0.45
C LEU A 754 10.02 39.96 -1.06
N VAL A 755 9.67 38.96 -1.86
CA VAL A 755 9.79 39.02 -3.32
C VAL A 755 8.80 40.03 -3.90
N ILE A 756 7.54 40.00 -3.47
CA ILE A 756 6.50 40.94 -3.91
C ILE A 756 6.87 42.38 -3.54
N GLU A 757 7.34 42.60 -2.31
CA GLU A 757 7.76 43.92 -1.85
C GLU A 757 8.87 44.51 -2.72
N ARG A 758 9.82 43.67 -3.15
CA ARG A 758 10.96 44.10 -3.96
C ARG A 758 10.58 44.42 -5.40
N GLU A 759 9.84 43.53 -6.05
CA GLU A 759 9.52 43.65 -7.49
C GLU A 759 8.41 44.68 -7.75
N PHE A 760 7.37 44.72 -6.91
CA PHE A 760 6.21 45.59 -7.15
C PHE A 760 6.20 46.86 -6.30
N LYS A 761 7.05 46.95 -5.25
CA LYS A 761 7.08 48.05 -4.28
C LYS A 761 5.69 48.54 -3.84
N PRO A 762 4.72 47.64 -3.54
CA PRO A 762 3.33 48.01 -3.29
C PRO A 762 3.23 48.91 -2.04
N VAL A 763 4.03 48.64 -1.01
CA VAL A 763 4.09 49.46 0.21
C VAL A 763 4.53 50.89 -0.14
N ARG A 764 5.52 51.06 -1.02
CA ARG A 764 6.02 52.38 -1.42
C ARG A 764 5.01 53.11 -2.30
N TRP A 765 4.29 52.39 -3.17
CA TRP A 765 3.19 52.93 -3.96
C TRP A 765 2.01 53.40 -3.09
N VAL A 766 1.58 52.56 -2.13
CA VAL A 766 0.54 52.91 -1.14
C VAL A 766 0.98 54.09 -0.27
N TRP A 767 2.23 54.11 0.19
CA TRP A 767 2.77 55.21 0.99
C TRP A 767 2.86 56.51 0.19
N GLN A 768 3.25 56.45 -1.09
CA GLN A 768 3.26 57.61 -2.00
C GLN A 768 1.84 58.13 -2.30
N HIS A 769 0.83 57.27 -2.35
CA HIS A 769 -0.56 57.70 -2.48
C HIS A 769 -1.17 58.25 -1.19
N LEU A 770 -0.77 57.74 -0.03
CA LEU A 770 -1.21 58.26 1.27
C LEU A 770 -0.52 59.57 1.68
N THR A 771 0.69 59.84 1.18
CA THR A 771 1.48 61.03 1.54
C THR A 771 1.47 62.15 0.49
N ARG A 772 0.76 61.98 -0.64
CA ARG A 772 0.55 63.09 -1.59
C ARG A 772 -0.33 64.16 -0.93
N PRO A 773 0.15 65.40 -0.73
CA PRO A 773 -0.68 66.48 -0.21
C PRO A 773 -1.80 66.80 -1.21
N ARG A 774 -3.03 66.87 -0.67
CA ARG A 774 -4.27 67.15 -1.39
C ARG A 774 -4.36 68.65 -1.73
N SER A 775 -3.44 69.17 -2.53
CA SER A 775 -3.46 70.57 -2.96
C SER A 775 -3.08 70.69 -4.43
N THR A 776 -4.09 70.58 -5.30
CA THR A 776 -4.18 71.19 -6.64
C THR A 776 -5.45 70.63 -7.30
N LEU A 777 -6.59 71.15 -6.88
CA LEU A 777 -7.86 70.96 -7.58
C LEU A 777 -8.56 72.33 -7.63
N SER A 778 -7.90 73.28 -8.30
CA SER A 778 -8.49 74.53 -8.74
C SER A 778 -7.60 75.11 -9.84
N GLY A 779 -8.16 75.25 -11.04
CA GLY A 779 -7.50 75.83 -12.21
C GLY A 779 -7.34 74.82 -13.33
N ASP A 780 -8.39 74.68 -14.14
CA ASP A 780 -8.33 74.74 -15.61
C ASP A 780 -9.65 74.27 -16.20
N VAL A 781 -10.60 75.20 -16.25
CA VAL A 781 -11.83 75.09 -17.04
C VAL A 781 -11.60 75.81 -18.37
N ALA A 782 -11.52 75.00 -19.42
CA ALA A 782 -12.03 75.20 -20.77
C ALA A 782 -11.54 76.41 -21.59
N ALA A 783 -10.69 76.11 -22.57
CA ALA A 783 -10.73 76.72 -23.90
C ALA A 783 -10.65 75.59 -24.94
N ASP A 784 -11.77 75.29 -25.59
CA ASP A 784 -11.94 75.37 -27.06
C ASP A 784 -13.23 74.63 -27.47
N SER A 785 -14.23 75.39 -27.91
CA SER A 785 -15.37 74.83 -28.65
C SER A 785 -15.63 75.73 -29.86
N THR A 786 -15.30 75.17 -31.01
CA THR A 786 -15.58 75.66 -32.35
C THR A 786 -17.09 75.82 -32.59
N THR A 787 -17.50 76.97 -33.10
CA THR A 787 -18.83 77.23 -33.68
C THR A 787 -18.77 77.13 -35.20
N PRO A 788 -19.83 76.63 -35.87
CA PRO A 788 -20.09 76.92 -37.27
C PRO A 788 -21.28 77.88 -37.44
N SER A 789 -21.31 78.53 -38.62
CA SER A 789 -22.43 79.23 -39.28
C SER A 789 -23.07 80.44 -38.58
N SER A 790 -22.70 81.65 -39.02
CA SER A 790 -23.47 82.53 -39.92
C SER A 790 -22.77 83.88 -40.06
#